data_AF-A0A534VHI5-F1
#
_entry.id   AF-A0A534VHI5-F1
#
_cell.length_a   1.000
_cell.length_b   1.000
_cell.length_c   1.000
_cell.angle_alpha   90.00
_cell.angle_beta   90.00
_cell.angle_gamma   90.00
#
_symmetry.space_group_name_H-M   'P 1'
#
loop_
_entity.id
_entity.type
_entity.pdbx_description
1 polymer ?
#
loop_
_entity_poly.entity_id
_entity_poly.type
_entity_poly.pdbx_seq_one_letter_code
_entity_poly.pdbx_strand_id
1 'polypeptide(L)'
;ERRRQRRGRVDLRCQAWMAGAQRSQVLLEMRHAGPRPRCTARATVPGQPRRVGARRRRQFLPHARNRTAVVGLRRRGTEIAPATRVRILHVGNAHLVEPLRALGHEVIDAFEEYPGLAAAGVPFDVRALWQRLSAAPDLLLGADMLGPQALPFGLEDVPVPRLYYAVDVHVNFFWQRHYARLFDLVLVAQKDYVPLFAAAGVPARWLPWGADERVFHKRGLGRVHDLVFVGTVDPATRPKRAAVVECLRRRFGLATFGESVATRLSWEEMAAVFASSKIVLNEAILGDLNFRVFEAMACGALLVTERIDNGLLDLFTPDEHLAVYGPDDLVARVTHYVRADAERERVAANGAHAVRERHTLRARMAELSAVVEAGIVHRDVASDVAFAWGMTAHLAAVRGLAAAAVTVPAAARSLRTAADAGEAEAAVALAEILLWAGQDAAALAALAESRERDPALVRAWFVAAEVERRQGRGGAAADLLRAGVHAAPDLTAETRERALAAVDRGIETPECLHALGLVMQEAGLPFVPGLICQLDAGVPRTAFDFFAAAAAADRGSRPAAESAARLLELAGLPDLAVPFYETVSRLAPDEAAAREDLRRTLWKSYRYEEAGHQARVARALAAQDVGDASPEERGRAAREAEAALGDAALARLEAGDLHGARLRLERALAARASNAGAIGELLALVRAAEQRG
;
A
#
# COMPACT_ATOMS: atom_id res chain seq x y z
N GLU A 1 -4.35 17.62 39.81
CA GLU A 1 -3.33 18.20 38.89
C GLU A 1 -2.41 17.18 38.21
N ARG A 2 -1.72 16.28 38.92
CA ARG A 2 -0.57 15.47 38.43
C ARG A 2 -0.79 14.54 37.20
N ARG A 3 -1.97 14.55 36.55
CA ARG A 3 -2.22 13.92 35.23
C ARG A 3 -2.10 14.87 34.02
N ARG A 4 -2.11 16.20 34.20
CA ARG A 4 -2.07 17.15 33.05
C ARG A 4 -0.76 17.12 32.24
N GLN A 5 0.38 16.77 32.84
CA GLN A 5 1.70 16.72 32.16
C GLN A 5 2.00 15.43 31.37
N ARG A 6 1.01 14.55 31.12
CA ARG A 6 1.18 13.37 30.24
C ARG A 6 0.27 13.34 29.01
N ARG A 7 -0.64 14.30 28.83
CA ARG A 7 -1.38 14.49 27.57
C ARG A 7 -0.50 15.29 26.58
N GLY A 8 0.42 14.60 25.92
CA GLY A 8 1.41 15.21 25.01
C GLY A 8 1.98 14.25 23.94
N ARG A 9 1.38 13.07 23.77
CA ARG A 9 1.57 12.19 22.61
C ARG A 9 0.21 11.65 22.22
N VAL A 10 -0.20 11.90 20.97
CA VAL A 10 -1.37 11.24 20.38
C VAL A 10 -0.94 9.80 20.08
N ASP A 11 -1.64 8.81 20.63
CA ASP A 11 -1.33 7.39 20.40
C ASP A 11 -1.84 6.95 19.02
N LEU A 12 -1.17 7.45 17.97
CA LEU A 12 -1.52 7.18 16.58
C LEU A 12 -1.18 5.74 16.22
N ARG A 13 -2.11 4.82 16.52
CA ARG A 13 -2.02 3.42 16.12
C ARG A 13 -1.89 3.26 14.59
N CYS A 14 -2.40 4.20 13.80
CA CYS A 14 -2.16 4.28 12.35
C CYS A 14 -0.69 4.61 11.98
N GLN A 15 0.04 5.38 12.79
CA GLN A 15 1.49 5.55 12.61
C GLN A 15 2.23 4.26 13.06
N ALA A 16 1.87 3.68 14.20
CA ALA A 16 2.44 2.42 14.66
C ALA A 16 2.31 1.28 13.63
N TRP A 17 1.19 1.25 12.89
CA TRP A 17 0.93 0.33 11.78
C TRP A 17 1.96 0.41 10.65
N MET A 18 2.32 1.62 10.24
CA MET A 18 3.37 1.82 9.24
C MET A 18 4.79 1.54 9.80
N ALA A 19 4.98 1.52 11.14
CA ALA A 19 6.29 1.49 11.79
C ALA A 19 7.02 0.14 11.69
N GLY A 20 6.38 -0.94 12.17
CA GLY A 20 7.00 -2.26 12.20
C GLY A 20 7.02 -2.94 10.82
N ALA A 21 6.15 -2.52 9.91
CA ALA A 21 6.25 -2.86 8.48
C ALA A 21 7.62 -2.42 7.92
N GLN A 22 8.02 -1.16 8.12
CA GLN A 22 9.34 -0.69 7.69
C GLN A 22 10.51 -1.36 8.42
N ARG A 23 10.42 -1.56 9.74
CA ARG A 23 11.48 -2.29 10.49
C ARG A 23 11.67 -3.72 9.97
N SER A 24 10.64 -4.32 9.38
CA SER A 24 10.69 -5.66 8.77
C SER A 24 11.34 -5.70 7.39
N GLN A 25 11.59 -4.54 6.76
CA GLN A 25 11.98 -4.43 5.35
C GLN A 25 13.26 -3.61 5.13
N VAL A 26 13.63 -2.68 6.02
CA VAL A 26 14.86 -1.87 5.90
C VAL A 26 16.13 -2.61 6.36
N LEU A 27 16.00 -3.64 7.21
CA LEU A 27 17.14 -4.44 7.71
C LEU A 27 17.66 -5.49 6.71
N LEU A 28 17.24 -5.43 5.44
CA LEU A 28 17.36 -6.51 4.47
C LEU A 28 18.79 -6.77 3.95
N GLU A 29 19.64 -5.74 3.85
CA GLU A 29 20.89 -5.83 3.07
C GLU A 29 22.19 -5.84 3.88
N MET A 30 22.20 -5.28 5.11
CA MET A 30 23.43 -4.96 5.84
C MET A 30 24.21 -6.19 6.42
N ARG A 31 23.94 -7.41 5.97
CA ARG A 31 24.63 -8.64 6.45
C ARG A 31 24.96 -9.70 5.40
N HIS A 32 24.69 -9.51 4.10
CA HIS A 32 24.98 -10.53 3.08
C HIS A 32 26.35 -10.41 2.39
N ALA A 33 27.21 -9.49 2.82
CA ALA A 33 28.64 -9.48 2.48
C ALA A 33 29.40 -10.58 3.27
N GLY A 34 29.33 -11.83 2.79
CA GLY A 34 30.01 -13.01 3.35
C GLY A 34 30.96 -13.69 2.33
N PRO A 35 31.98 -14.44 2.77
CA PRO A 35 33.15 -14.75 1.93
C PRO A 35 32.93 -15.84 0.86
N ARG A 36 33.45 -15.57 -0.36
CA ARG A 36 33.48 -16.51 -1.50
C ARG A 36 34.49 -17.66 -1.29
N PRO A 37 34.10 -18.94 -1.42
CA PRO A 37 35.07 -20.04 -1.55
C PRO A 37 35.63 -20.13 -2.98
N ARG A 38 36.92 -20.39 -3.13
CA ARG A 38 37.56 -20.73 -4.42
C ARG A 38 37.45 -22.24 -4.69
N CYS A 39 37.14 -22.63 -5.92
CA CYS A 39 37.54 -23.93 -6.47
C CYS A 39 37.71 -23.88 -7.99
N THR A 40 38.24 -24.94 -8.61
CA THR A 40 39.01 -24.84 -9.87
C THR A 40 38.68 -25.88 -10.94
N ALA A 41 39.04 -25.49 -12.19
CA ALA A 41 39.58 -26.33 -13.27
C ALA A 41 38.64 -27.00 -14.33
N ARG A 42 38.89 -26.56 -15.58
CA ARG A 42 38.94 -27.31 -16.85
C ARG A 42 37.63 -27.67 -17.57
N ALA A 43 37.80 -27.97 -18.88
CA ALA A 43 36.76 -27.99 -19.91
C ALA A 43 37.06 -29.04 -21.00
N THR A 44 36.03 -29.46 -21.75
CA THR A 44 36.12 -30.03 -23.12
C THR A 44 34.76 -29.94 -23.86
N VAL A 45 34.80 -30.04 -25.20
CA VAL A 45 33.79 -29.65 -26.21
C VAL A 45 34.14 -30.40 -27.53
N PRO A 46 33.28 -30.64 -28.58
CA PRO A 46 31.81 -30.70 -28.76
C PRO A 46 31.29 -32.04 -29.40
N GLY A 47 30.01 -32.13 -29.80
CA GLY A 47 29.50 -33.14 -30.76
C GLY A 47 28.04 -32.92 -31.28
N GLN A 48 27.81 -33.07 -32.60
CA GLN A 48 26.52 -32.99 -33.35
C GLN A 48 26.72 -33.60 -34.78
N PRO A 49 25.77 -33.65 -35.77
CA PRO A 49 24.39 -33.11 -35.92
C PRO A 49 23.35 -34.08 -36.62
N ARG A 50 22.21 -33.54 -37.14
CA ARG A 50 21.28 -34.01 -38.25
C ARG A 50 20.03 -34.86 -37.87
N ARG A 51 18.86 -34.84 -38.59
CA ARG A 51 18.17 -33.90 -39.56
C ARG A 51 16.72 -34.40 -39.92
N VAL A 52 15.75 -33.47 -40.12
CA VAL A 52 14.54 -33.52 -41.02
C VAL A 52 13.48 -34.64 -40.78
N GLY A 53 12.14 -34.51 -40.98
CA GLY A 53 11.20 -33.50 -41.55
C GLY A 53 9.77 -33.65 -40.94
N ALA A 54 8.58 -33.46 -41.58
CA ALA A 54 8.17 -33.07 -42.94
C ALA A 54 6.78 -32.32 -42.96
N ARG A 55 5.74 -32.70 -43.77
CA ARG A 55 4.48 -31.92 -44.00
C ARG A 55 3.23 -32.70 -44.49
N ARG A 56 1.99 -32.24 -44.14
CA ARG A 56 0.72 -32.05 -44.94
C ARG A 56 -0.43 -31.55 -44.02
N ARG A 57 -1.24 -30.50 -44.30
CA ARG A 57 -2.36 -30.24 -45.27
C ARG A 57 -3.73 -30.88 -44.91
N ARG A 58 -4.93 -30.25 -45.08
CA ARG A 58 -5.36 -28.81 -45.17
C ARG A 58 -6.92 -28.66 -45.26
N GLN A 59 -7.55 -27.76 -44.48
CA GLN A 59 -8.94 -27.22 -44.62
C GLN A 59 -9.12 -25.92 -43.79
N PHE A 60 -10.04 -24.93 -43.95
CA PHE A 60 -11.23 -24.64 -44.81
C PHE A 60 -12.58 -25.27 -44.43
N LEU A 61 -13.77 -24.60 -44.34
CA LEU A 61 -14.31 -23.21 -44.51
C LEU A 61 -15.66 -23.11 -43.71
N PRO A 62 -16.44 -22.00 -43.61
CA PRO A 62 -16.14 -20.55 -43.56
C PRO A 62 -16.88 -19.71 -42.46
N HIS A 63 -16.33 -18.53 -42.15
CA HIS A 63 -16.98 -17.24 -41.82
C HIS A 63 -18.22 -17.10 -40.89
N ALA A 64 -18.02 -16.34 -39.80
CA ALA A 64 -18.83 -15.17 -39.44
C ALA A 64 -17.89 -14.00 -39.08
N ARG A 65 -18.33 -12.73 -39.17
CA ARG A 65 -17.45 -11.55 -39.01
C ARG A 65 -17.75 -10.76 -37.72
N ASN A 66 -16.69 -10.43 -36.98
CA ASN A 66 -16.62 -9.19 -36.20
C ASN A 66 -15.17 -8.69 -36.18
N ARG A 67 -14.97 -7.37 -36.19
CA ARG A 67 -13.63 -6.74 -36.29
C ARG A 67 -13.25 -6.05 -34.98
N THR A 68 -12.45 -6.74 -34.16
CA THR A 68 -11.55 -6.13 -33.18
C THR A 68 -10.13 -6.58 -33.48
N ALA A 69 -9.16 -5.65 -33.42
CA ALA A 69 -7.81 -5.86 -33.94
C ALA A 69 -6.90 -6.61 -32.94
N VAL A 70 -7.21 -7.89 -32.68
CA VAL A 70 -6.38 -8.76 -31.83
C VAL A 70 -5.13 -9.20 -32.59
N VAL A 71 -3.96 -8.69 -32.20
CA VAL A 71 -2.65 -9.12 -32.73
C VAL A 71 -2.26 -10.47 -32.12
N GLY A 72 -2.84 -11.55 -32.66
CA GLY A 72 -2.67 -12.90 -32.13
C GLY A 72 -1.31 -13.52 -32.44
N LEU A 73 -0.33 -13.40 -31.52
CA LEU A 73 0.93 -14.15 -31.59
C LEU A 73 0.71 -15.64 -31.33
N ARG A 74 0.55 -16.44 -32.40
CA ARG A 74 0.76 -17.90 -32.33
C ARG A 74 2.25 -18.23 -32.49
N ARG A 75 3.01 -18.23 -31.40
CA ARG A 75 4.30 -18.95 -31.35
C ARG A 75 4.09 -20.36 -30.79
N ARG A 76 4.11 -21.37 -31.67
CA ARG A 76 4.56 -22.72 -31.27
C ARG A 76 6.05 -22.62 -30.92
N GLY A 77 6.56 -23.54 -30.11
CA GLY A 77 7.98 -23.57 -29.73
C GLY A 77 8.91 -23.40 -30.94
N THR A 78 9.61 -22.28 -30.97
CA THR A 78 10.68 -21.91 -31.91
C THR A 78 11.77 -21.28 -31.09
N GLU A 79 13.02 -21.61 -31.39
CA GLU A 79 14.20 -21.05 -30.72
C GLU A 79 14.09 -19.52 -30.65
N ILE A 80 14.34 -18.96 -29.47
CA ILE A 80 14.43 -17.52 -29.30
C ILE A 80 15.63 -17.08 -30.15
N ALA A 81 15.38 -16.26 -31.18
CA ALA A 81 16.47 -15.67 -31.96
C ALA A 81 17.41 -14.94 -30.99
N PRO A 82 18.74 -15.10 -31.12
CA PRO A 82 19.67 -14.51 -30.16
C PRO A 82 19.45 -13.00 -30.13
N ALA A 83 19.09 -12.49 -28.95
CA ALA A 83 18.80 -11.08 -28.76
C ALA A 83 19.99 -10.22 -29.18
N THR A 84 19.76 -8.99 -29.64
CA THR A 84 20.87 -8.05 -29.80
C THR A 84 21.48 -7.82 -28.41
N ARG A 85 22.78 -8.13 -28.26
CA ARG A 85 23.49 -8.00 -26.98
C ARG A 85 23.63 -6.53 -26.60
N VAL A 86 22.65 -6.04 -25.85
CA VAL A 86 22.67 -4.74 -25.15
C VAL A 86 23.63 -4.82 -23.96
N ARG A 87 24.49 -3.80 -23.78
CA ARG A 87 25.15 -3.49 -22.50
C ARG A 87 24.24 -2.60 -21.67
N ILE A 88 23.91 -3.07 -20.46
CA ILE A 88 22.96 -2.42 -19.56
C ILE A 88 23.71 -1.92 -18.33
N LEU A 89 23.66 -0.62 -18.06
CA LEU A 89 23.99 -0.08 -16.74
C LEU A 89 22.79 -0.29 -15.82
N HIS A 90 22.91 -1.22 -14.88
CA HIS A 90 21.86 -1.54 -13.92
C HIS A 90 22.08 -0.79 -12.60
N VAL A 91 21.02 -0.12 -12.12
CA VAL A 91 20.97 0.52 -10.81
C VAL A 91 19.72 0.03 -10.08
N GLY A 92 19.91 -0.59 -8.91
CA GLY A 92 18.80 -1.02 -8.07
C GLY A 92 18.70 -2.54 -7.91
N ASN A 93 17.55 -3.10 -8.28
CA ASN A 93 17.13 -4.46 -7.93
C ASN A 93 17.99 -5.59 -8.53
N ALA A 94 19.01 -6.03 -7.78
CA ALA A 94 19.99 -7.03 -8.21
C ALA A 94 19.40 -8.38 -8.69
N HIS A 95 18.15 -8.71 -8.35
CA HIS A 95 17.48 -9.92 -8.84
C HIS A 95 17.26 -9.92 -10.37
N LEU A 96 17.28 -8.76 -11.02
CA LEU A 96 17.15 -8.63 -12.49
C LEU A 96 18.44 -8.98 -13.26
N VAL A 97 19.59 -8.81 -12.61
CA VAL A 97 20.92 -8.83 -13.24
C VAL A 97 21.25 -10.19 -13.85
N GLU A 98 21.13 -11.25 -13.06
CA GLU A 98 21.48 -12.60 -13.51
C GLU A 98 20.51 -13.16 -14.57
N PRO A 99 19.18 -12.98 -14.48
CA PRO A 99 18.27 -13.35 -15.57
C PRO A 99 18.53 -12.58 -16.88
N LEU A 100 18.95 -11.31 -16.83
CA LEU A 100 19.40 -10.54 -18.01
C LEU A 100 20.72 -11.08 -18.58
N ARG A 101 21.72 -11.36 -17.73
CA ARG A 101 22.97 -12.04 -18.13
C ARG A 101 22.69 -13.41 -18.77
N ALA A 102 21.71 -14.16 -18.24
CA ALA A 102 21.25 -15.45 -18.79
C ALA A 102 20.44 -15.35 -20.09
N LEU A 103 20.15 -14.15 -20.58
CA LEU A 103 19.62 -13.87 -21.94
C LEU A 103 20.72 -13.41 -22.91
N GLY A 104 21.95 -13.20 -22.43
CA GLY A 104 23.11 -12.80 -23.22
C GLY A 104 23.48 -11.32 -23.13
N HIS A 105 22.79 -10.54 -22.30
CA HIS A 105 23.10 -9.13 -22.06
C HIS A 105 24.37 -8.94 -21.21
N GLU A 106 25.06 -7.83 -21.44
CA GLU A 106 26.22 -7.43 -20.64
C GLU A 106 25.77 -6.45 -19.56
N VAL A 107 25.46 -6.97 -18.37
CA VAL A 107 24.91 -6.15 -17.27
C VAL A 107 26.03 -5.72 -16.32
N ILE A 108 26.28 -4.41 -16.30
CA ILE A 108 27.12 -3.73 -15.31
C ILE A 108 26.23 -3.44 -14.09
N ASP A 109 26.54 -4.04 -12.94
CA ASP A 109 25.83 -3.73 -11.69
C ASP A 109 26.53 -2.58 -10.97
N ALA A 110 25.84 -1.43 -10.86
CA ALA A 110 26.41 -0.23 -10.26
C ALA A 110 26.80 -0.40 -8.78
N PHE A 111 26.17 -1.29 -8.02
CA PHE A 111 26.47 -1.49 -6.59
C PHE A 111 27.50 -2.60 -6.36
N GLU A 112 27.53 -3.67 -7.15
CA GLU A 112 28.60 -4.67 -7.04
C GLU A 112 29.93 -4.10 -7.59
N GLU A 113 29.90 -3.41 -8.72
CA GLU A 113 31.10 -2.99 -9.44
C GLU A 113 31.59 -1.59 -9.04
N TYR A 114 30.70 -0.70 -8.60
CA TYR A 114 31.02 0.69 -8.22
C TYR A 114 30.46 1.14 -6.84
N PRO A 115 30.59 0.35 -5.74
CA PRO A 115 30.01 0.66 -4.43
C PRO A 115 30.53 1.94 -3.76
N GLY A 116 31.63 2.51 -4.25
CA GLY A 116 32.15 3.83 -3.81
C GLY A 116 31.53 5.03 -4.55
N LEU A 117 30.62 4.80 -5.50
CA LEU A 117 29.94 5.83 -6.30
C LEU A 117 28.42 5.68 -6.27
N ALA A 118 27.91 4.45 -6.18
CA ALA A 118 26.48 4.15 -6.12
C ALA A 118 26.20 3.15 -4.97
N ALA A 119 25.18 3.43 -4.16
CA ALA A 119 24.79 2.57 -3.03
C ALA A 119 23.30 2.74 -2.66
N ALA A 120 22.70 1.68 -2.10
CA ALA A 120 21.33 1.71 -1.61
C ALA A 120 21.09 2.82 -0.56
N GLY A 121 19.95 3.50 -0.67
CA GLY A 121 19.56 4.61 0.22
C GLY A 121 20.33 5.93 0.05
N VAL A 122 21.28 6.02 -0.89
CA VAL A 122 22.11 7.22 -1.10
C VAL A 122 21.87 7.78 -2.51
N PRO A 123 21.37 9.02 -2.65
CA PRO A 123 21.35 9.72 -3.93
C PRO A 123 22.76 9.93 -4.49
N PHE A 124 22.96 9.69 -5.79
CA PHE A 124 24.29 9.79 -6.42
C PHE A 124 24.25 10.39 -7.82
N ASP A 125 25.35 11.01 -8.23
CA ASP A 125 25.50 11.59 -9.57
C ASP A 125 25.84 10.50 -10.58
N VAL A 126 24.93 10.20 -11.50
CA VAL A 126 25.11 9.14 -12.50
C VAL A 126 26.25 9.47 -13.47
N ARG A 127 26.61 10.75 -13.63
CA ARG A 127 27.65 11.21 -14.56
C ARG A 127 29.04 10.92 -14.01
N ALA A 128 29.20 11.01 -12.69
CA ALA A 128 30.42 10.59 -11.99
C ALA A 128 30.64 9.06 -12.07
N LEU A 129 29.55 8.27 -12.10
CA LEU A 129 29.61 6.85 -12.42
C LEU A 129 29.92 6.61 -13.90
N TRP A 130 29.26 7.32 -14.81
CA TRP A 130 29.42 7.21 -16.27
C TRP A 130 30.88 7.43 -16.72
N GLN A 131 31.56 8.43 -16.15
CA GLN A 131 32.99 8.72 -16.37
C GLN A 131 33.94 7.61 -15.89
N ARG A 132 33.46 6.63 -15.13
CA ARG A 132 34.24 5.52 -14.54
C ARG A 132 33.93 4.16 -15.18
N LEU A 133 32.99 4.11 -16.11
CA LEU A 133 32.61 2.88 -16.82
C LEU A 133 33.74 2.44 -17.76
N SER A 134 34.09 1.15 -17.71
CA SER A 134 35.13 0.55 -18.55
C SER A 134 34.73 0.44 -20.03
N ALA A 135 33.42 0.46 -20.32
CA ALA A 135 32.84 0.53 -21.65
C ALA A 135 31.49 1.25 -21.61
N ALA A 136 31.15 1.99 -22.66
CA ALA A 136 29.89 2.72 -22.76
C ALA A 136 28.68 1.77 -22.81
N PRO A 137 27.67 1.91 -21.92
CA PRO A 137 26.39 1.21 -22.02
C PRO A 137 25.60 1.60 -23.27
N ASP A 138 24.64 0.74 -23.65
CA ASP A 138 23.62 1.01 -24.66
C ASP A 138 22.26 1.40 -24.02
N LEU A 139 22.10 1.13 -22.71
CA LEU A 139 20.88 1.33 -21.94
C LEU A 139 21.21 1.65 -20.47
N LEU A 140 20.47 2.57 -19.85
CA LEU A 140 20.37 2.69 -18.40
C LEU A 140 19.09 2.01 -17.91
N LEU A 141 19.19 1.10 -16.95
CA LEU A 141 18.05 0.45 -16.28
C LEU A 141 18.08 0.78 -14.78
N GLY A 142 17.17 1.65 -14.35
CA GLY A 142 16.83 1.83 -12.94
C GLY A 142 15.72 0.86 -12.53
N ALA A 143 15.83 0.21 -11.37
CA ALA A 143 14.80 -0.70 -10.87
C ALA A 143 14.64 -0.60 -9.34
N ASP A 144 13.41 -0.38 -8.88
CA ASP A 144 13.14 -0.18 -7.45
C ASP A 144 13.50 -1.38 -6.57
N MET A 145 14.06 -1.08 -5.39
CA MET A 145 14.47 -2.06 -4.38
C MET A 145 13.45 -2.18 -3.24
N LEU A 146 13.51 -3.31 -2.52
CA LEU A 146 12.69 -3.56 -1.33
C LEU A 146 13.32 -2.92 -0.08
N GLY A 147 13.35 -1.58 -0.03
CA GLY A 147 13.96 -0.87 1.10
C GLY A 147 14.45 0.53 0.71
N PRO A 148 15.64 0.95 1.21
CA PRO A 148 16.24 2.23 0.84
C PRO A 148 16.58 2.31 -0.65
N GLN A 149 16.01 3.27 -1.37
CA GLN A 149 16.24 3.45 -2.80
C GLN A 149 17.58 4.14 -3.06
N ALA A 150 18.36 3.64 -4.02
CA ALA A 150 19.41 4.43 -4.62
C ALA A 150 18.79 5.28 -5.73
N LEU A 151 18.96 6.60 -5.64
CA LEU A 151 18.28 7.55 -6.49
C LEU A 151 19.33 8.30 -7.33
N PRO A 152 19.68 7.81 -8.54
CA PRO A 152 20.57 8.55 -9.44
C PRO A 152 19.94 9.87 -9.92
N PHE A 153 20.76 10.91 -9.96
CA PHE A 153 20.46 12.21 -10.59
C PHE A 153 21.53 12.54 -11.65
N GLY A 154 21.28 13.52 -12.52
CA GLY A 154 22.07 13.73 -13.73
C GLY A 154 21.63 12.82 -14.89
N LEU A 155 20.42 12.26 -14.83
CA LEU A 155 19.84 11.38 -15.85
C LEU A 155 19.60 12.11 -17.18
N GLU A 156 19.46 13.43 -17.13
CA GLU A 156 19.37 14.34 -18.27
C GLU A 156 20.62 14.33 -19.16
N ASP A 157 21.82 14.12 -18.58
CA ASP A 157 23.11 14.10 -19.29
C ASP A 157 23.50 12.68 -19.77
N VAL A 158 22.64 11.67 -19.57
CA VAL A 158 22.91 10.28 -19.98
C VAL A 158 22.52 10.08 -21.45
N PRO A 159 23.48 9.82 -22.38
CA PRO A 159 23.24 9.87 -23.82
C PRO A 159 22.64 8.56 -24.39
N VAL A 160 21.92 7.80 -23.58
CA VAL A 160 21.29 6.51 -23.96
C VAL A 160 19.86 6.44 -23.42
N PRO A 161 19.00 5.55 -23.94
CA PRO A 161 17.67 5.36 -23.38
C PRO A 161 17.70 4.95 -21.90
N ARG A 162 16.78 5.54 -21.13
CA ARG A 162 16.64 5.39 -19.68
C ARG A 162 15.34 4.66 -19.40
N LEU A 163 15.45 3.41 -18.98
CA LEU A 163 14.34 2.53 -18.62
C LEU A 163 14.20 2.49 -17.09
N TYR A 164 12.99 2.69 -16.58
CA TYR A 164 12.69 2.54 -15.16
C TYR A 164 11.72 1.39 -14.93
N TYR A 165 12.04 0.47 -14.02
CA TYR A 165 11.10 -0.56 -13.55
C TYR A 165 10.59 -0.17 -12.16
N ALA A 166 9.37 0.35 -12.13
CA ALA A 166 8.66 0.79 -10.94
C ALA A 166 8.00 -0.41 -10.22
N VAL A 167 8.37 -0.59 -8.95
CA VAL A 167 7.98 -1.73 -8.10
C VAL A 167 7.18 -1.23 -6.89
N ASP A 168 6.32 -2.09 -6.35
CA ASP A 168 5.46 -1.78 -5.19
C ASP A 168 4.72 -0.44 -5.34
N VAL A 169 4.29 -0.10 -6.57
CA VAL A 169 3.78 1.25 -6.86
C VAL A 169 2.49 1.55 -6.11
N HIS A 170 1.78 0.50 -5.71
CA HIS A 170 0.63 0.54 -4.82
C HIS A 170 0.91 1.23 -3.46
N VAL A 171 2.16 1.24 -2.98
CA VAL A 171 2.62 2.06 -1.83
C VAL A 171 3.60 3.17 -2.20
N ASN A 172 4.22 3.14 -3.38
CA ASN A 172 5.30 4.06 -3.76
C ASN A 172 4.92 5.16 -4.79
N PHE A 173 3.73 5.09 -5.42
CA PHE A 173 3.35 6.00 -6.52
C PHE A 173 3.49 7.50 -6.18
N PHE A 174 3.34 7.87 -4.90
CA PHE A 174 3.46 9.25 -4.42
C PHE A 174 4.80 9.91 -4.79
N TRP A 175 5.92 9.17 -4.81
CA TRP A 175 7.24 9.68 -5.24
C TRP A 175 7.63 9.20 -6.64
N GLN A 176 7.22 7.98 -7.03
CA GLN A 176 7.56 7.42 -8.35
C GLN A 176 6.93 8.21 -9.49
N ARG A 177 5.73 8.77 -9.33
CA ARG A 177 5.07 9.63 -10.33
C ARG A 177 5.92 10.85 -10.72
N HIS A 178 6.77 11.33 -9.81
CA HIS A 178 7.74 12.38 -10.09
C HIS A 178 8.99 11.78 -10.74
N TYR A 179 9.58 10.74 -10.14
CA TYR A 179 10.83 10.13 -10.61
C TYR A 179 10.73 9.62 -12.06
N ALA A 180 9.61 8.99 -12.39
CA ALA A 180 9.23 8.49 -13.71
C ALA A 180 9.32 9.55 -14.82
N ARG A 181 9.19 10.84 -14.51
CA ARG A 181 9.33 11.92 -15.51
C ARG A 181 10.73 11.97 -16.11
N LEU A 182 11.75 11.57 -15.36
CA LEU A 182 13.18 11.56 -15.75
C LEU A 182 13.59 10.40 -16.68
N PHE A 183 12.64 9.53 -17.07
CA PHE A 183 12.90 8.31 -17.85
C PHE A 183 12.18 8.30 -19.19
N ASP A 184 12.75 7.57 -20.15
CA ASP A 184 12.24 7.48 -21.52
C ASP A 184 11.05 6.51 -21.62
N LEU A 185 11.06 5.47 -20.79
CA LEU A 185 9.98 4.50 -20.64
C LEU A 185 9.94 3.96 -19.21
N VAL A 186 8.73 3.75 -18.69
CA VAL A 186 8.50 3.08 -17.41
C VAL A 186 7.84 1.71 -17.64
N LEU A 187 8.38 0.70 -16.95
CA LEU A 187 7.76 -0.60 -16.74
C LEU A 187 7.14 -0.59 -15.34
N VAL A 188 5.90 -1.05 -15.22
CA VAL A 188 5.15 -1.01 -13.96
C VAL A 188 4.77 -2.42 -13.57
N ALA A 189 5.08 -2.85 -12.34
CA ALA A 189 4.73 -4.19 -11.86
C ALA A 189 3.21 -4.40 -11.69
N GLN A 190 2.51 -3.37 -11.20
CA GLN A 190 1.06 -3.35 -11.00
C GLN A 190 0.33 -2.72 -12.19
N LYS A 191 -0.66 -3.43 -12.74
CA LYS A 191 -1.37 -3.08 -13.98
C LYS A 191 -2.13 -1.76 -13.87
N ASP A 192 -2.84 -1.56 -12.76
CA ASP A 192 -3.84 -0.49 -12.60
C ASP A 192 -3.22 0.92 -12.52
N TYR A 193 -1.89 0.99 -12.34
CA TYR A 193 -1.13 2.23 -12.24
C TYR A 193 -0.55 2.71 -13.58
N VAL A 194 -0.54 1.85 -14.62
CA VAL A 194 -0.08 2.24 -15.97
C VAL A 194 -0.86 3.44 -16.54
N PRO A 195 -2.21 3.53 -16.41
CA PRO A 195 -2.95 4.72 -16.82
C PRO A 195 -2.57 5.99 -16.03
N LEU A 196 -2.12 5.86 -14.78
CA LEU A 196 -1.78 7.00 -13.93
C LEU A 196 -0.43 7.63 -14.33
N PHE A 197 0.54 6.82 -14.74
CA PHE A 197 1.78 7.32 -15.36
C PHE A 197 1.51 7.97 -16.73
N ALA A 198 0.63 7.36 -17.55
CA ALA A 198 0.24 7.92 -18.84
C ALA A 198 -0.49 9.28 -18.70
N ALA A 199 -1.36 9.42 -17.68
CA ALA A 199 -2.00 10.69 -17.33
C ALA A 199 -1.01 11.76 -16.86
N ALA A 200 0.13 11.36 -16.28
CA ALA A 200 1.24 12.24 -15.94
C ALA A 200 2.21 12.52 -17.12
N GLY A 201 1.83 12.16 -18.35
CA GLY A 201 2.65 12.38 -19.55
C GLY A 201 3.83 11.42 -19.72
N VAL A 202 3.94 10.38 -18.87
CA VAL A 202 5.05 9.43 -18.91
C VAL A 202 4.66 8.16 -19.69
N PRO A 203 5.43 7.75 -20.71
CA PRO A 203 5.23 6.46 -21.37
C PRO A 203 5.37 5.30 -20.37
N ALA A 204 4.32 4.49 -20.21
CA ALA A 204 4.30 3.37 -19.29
C ALA A 204 3.79 2.08 -19.96
N ARG A 205 4.32 0.93 -19.53
CA ARG A 205 3.84 -0.42 -19.92
C ARG A 205 3.76 -1.31 -18.68
N TRP A 206 2.78 -2.22 -18.67
CA TRP A 206 2.71 -3.25 -17.64
C TRP A 206 3.79 -4.32 -17.90
N LEU A 207 4.63 -4.59 -16.90
CA LEU A 207 5.48 -5.77 -16.84
C LEU A 207 5.40 -6.33 -15.41
N PRO A 208 4.53 -7.31 -15.13
CA PRO A 208 4.42 -7.90 -13.80
C PRO A 208 5.61 -8.81 -13.48
N TRP A 209 5.74 -9.14 -12.19
CA TRP A 209 6.75 -10.06 -11.70
C TRP A 209 6.65 -11.48 -12.27
N GLY A 210 7.67 -12.28 -11.95
CA GLY A 210 7.76 -13.70 -12.21
C GLY A 210 8.66 -14.39 -11.18
N ALA A 211 8.53 -15.71 -11.03
CA ALA A 211 9.33 -16.48 -10.08
C ALA A 211 10.77 -16.65 -10.59
N ASP A 212 11.79 -16.41 -9.76
CA ASP A 212 13.16 -16.80 -10.08
C ASP A 212 13.27 -18.34 -10.06
N GLU A 213 13.27 -18.94 -11.26
CA GLU A 213 13.21 -20.39 -11.45
C GLU A 213 14.43 -21.13 -10.85
N ARG A 214 15.53 -20.40 -10.61
CA ARG A 214 16.75 -20.95 -10.01
C ARG A 214 16.53 -21.34 -8.55
N VAL A 215 15.65 -20.63 -7.85
CA VAL A 215 15.35 -20.82 -6.42
C VAL A 215 13.96 -21.44 -6.23
N PHE A 216 12.95 -20.87 -6.89
CA PHE A 216 11.55 -21.29 -6.74
C PHE A 216 11.18 -22.31 -7.82
N HIS A 217 11.32 -23.59 -7.49
CA HIS A 217 10.97 -24.72 -8.34
C HIS A 217 10.54 -25.94 -7.50
N LYS A 218 9.95 -26.96 -8.14
CA LYS A 218 9.56 -28.21 -7.46
C LYS A 218 10.79 -29.03 -7.03
N ARG A 219 11.11 -29.02 -5.73
CA ARG A 219 12.30 -29.67 -5.13
C ARG A 219 12.16 -31.19 -4.84
N GLY A 220 11.05 -31.82 -5.24
CA GLY A 220 10.80 -33.25 -4.99
C GLY A 220 10.53 -33.64 -3.53
N LEU A 221 10.36 -32.67 -2.63
CA LEU A 221 10.11 -32.88 -1.21
C LEU A 221 8.72 -33.48 -0.93
N GLY A 222 8.59 -34.15 0.22
CA GLY A 222 7.30 -34.59 0.75
C GLY A 222 6.44 -33.40 1.20
N ARG A 223 5.12 -33.47 0.94
CA ARG A 223 4.15 -32.42 1.27
C ARG A 223 3.68 -32.52 2.73
N VAL A 224 4.58 -32.21 3.67
CA VAL A 224 4.40 -32.38 5.13
C VAL A 224 3.56 -31.29 5.81
N HIS A 225 3.32 -30.14 5.16
CA HIS A 225 2.44 -29.10 5.70
C HIS A 225 1.14 -29.02 4.88
N ASP A 226 -0.02 -29.06 5.54
CA ASP A 226 -1.31 -28.95 4.85
C ASP A 226 -1.59 -27.52 4.36
N LEU A 227 -1.37 -26.53 5.23
CA LEU A 227 -1.64 -25.12 4.97
C LEU A 227 -0.60 -24.24 5.68
N VAL A 228 0.07 -23.35 4.93
CA VAL A 228 1.09 -22.45 5.48
C VAL A 228 0.89 -20.99 5.10
N PHE A 229 1.46 -20.10 5.91
CA PHE A 229 1.74 -18.71 5.52
C PHE A 229 3.21 -18.36 5.82
N VAL A 230 3.84 -17.55 4.97
CA VAL A 230 5.25 -17.14 5.13
C VAL A 230 5.41 -15.62 5.01
N GLY A 231 5.83 -14.98 6.11
CA GLY A 231 6.07 -13.54 6.21
C GLY A 231 5.49 -12.93 7.48
N THR A 232 5.68 -11.62 7.67
CA THR A 232 5.30 -10.90 8.89
C THR A 232 3.80 -10.98 9.19
N VAL A 233 3.43 -11.35 10.43
CA VAL A 233 2.04 -11.54 10.90
C VAL A 233 1.69 -10.63 12.10
N ASP A 234 2.54 -9.64 12.41
CA ASP A 234 2.32 -8.69 13.52
C ASP A 234 0.96 -7.96 13.40
N PRO A 235 0.03 -8.12 14.35
CA PRO A 235 -1.29 -7.47 14.31
C PRO A 235 -1.21 -5.94 14.37
N ALA A 236 -0.14 -5.35 14.93
CA ALA A 236 0.01 -3.90 14.95
C ALA A 236 0.21 -3.34 13.54
N THR A 237 0.86 -4.09 12.64
CA THR A 237 1.37 -3.59 11.35
C THR A 237 0.77 -4.29 10.12
N ARG A 238 0.14 -5.46 10.28
CA ARG A 238 -0.67 -6.11 9.23
C ARG A 238 -1.97 -6.72 9.83
N PRO A 239 -2.88 -5.91 10.43
CA PRO A 239 -4.06 -6.43 11.13
C PRO A 239 -5.00 -7.27 10.26
N LYS A 240 -5.28 -6.89 8.99
CA LYS A 240 -6.03 -7.74 8.04
C LYS A 240 -5.41 -9.15 7.93
N ARG A 241 -4.10 -9.21 7.72
CA ARG A 241 -3.33 -10.47 7.61
C ARG A 241 -3.36 -11.28 8.90
N ALA A 242 -3.20 -10.63 10.05
CA ALA A 242 -3.26 -11.30 11.35
C ALA A 242 -4.64 -11.93 11.58
N ALA A 243 -5.73 -11.24 11.23
CA ALA A 243 -7.09 -11.76 11.30
C ALA A 243 -7.31 -12.96 10.36
N VAL A 244 -6.84 -12.88 9.10
CA VAL A 244 -6.88 -14.01 8.14
C VAL A 244 -6.11 -15.21 8.69
N VAL A 245 -4.85 -15.01 9.10
CA VAL A 245 -3.98 -16.09 9.59
C VAL A 245 -4.55 -16.75 10.85
N GLU A 246 -5.02 -15.96 11.83
CA GLU A 246 -5.60 -16.50 13.05
C GLU A 246 -6.92 -17.24 12.80
N CYS A 247 -7.77 -16.74 11.89
CA CYS A 247 -9.00 -17.42 11.50
C CYS A 247 -8.72 -18.81 10.91
N LEU A 248 -7.71 -18.94 10.06
CA LEU A 248 -7.31 -20.22 9.47
C LEU A 248 -6.51 -21.10 10.44
N ARG A 249 -5.68 -20.52 11.32
CA ARG A 249 -4.95 -21.24 12.37
C ARG A 249 -5.90 -21.98 13.29
N ARG A 250 -6.93 -21.29 13.81
CA ARG A 250 -7.97 -21.88 14.68
C ARG A 250 -8.79 -23.00 14.03
N ARG A 251 -8.90 -23.02 12.69
CA ARG A 251 -9.82 -23.90 11.95
C ARG A 251 -9.15 -25.04 11.20
N PHE A 252 -7.88 -24.86 10.80
CA PHE A 252 -7.14 -25.78 9.93
C PHE A 252 -5.69 -26.01 10.37
N GLY A 253 -5.25 -25.45 11.51
CA GLY A 253 -3.88 -25.63 12.00
C GLY A 253 -2.80 -24.96 11.14
N LEU A 254 -3.14 -23.86 10.44
CA LEU A 254 -2.23 -23.12 9.57
C LEU A 254 -0.89 -22.82 10.27
N ALA A 255 0.20 -23.30 9.68
CA ALA A 255 1.56 -23.10 10.18
C ALA A 255 2.21 -21.83 9.60
N THR A 256 2.89 -21.06 10.44
CA THR A 256 3.51 -19.78 10.08
C THR A 256 5.02 -19.82 10.14
N PHE A 257 5.69 -19.18 9.17
CA PHE A 257 7.14 -19.01 9.12
C PHE A 257 7.48 -17.55 8.78
N GLY A 258 8.62 -17.04 9.25
CA GLY A 258 9.01 -15.65 8.95
C GLY A 258 8.12 -14.58 9.59
N GLU A 259 7.46 -14.87 10.72
CA GLU A 259 6.48 -13.97 11.35
C GLU A 259 7.03 -12.60 11.78
N SER A 260 8.36 -12.47 11.90
CA SER A 260 9.05 -11.25 12.33
C SER A 260 10.33 -11.01 11.52
N VAL A 261 10.92 -9.81 11.66
CA VAL A 261 12.24 -9.48 11.09
C VAL A 261 13.32 -10.49 11.50
N ALA A 262 13.30 -10.91 12.77
CA ALA A 262 14.32 -11.76 13.37
C ALA A 262 14.17 -13.25 13.02
N THR A 263 13.03 -13.64 12.46
CA THR A 263 12.72 -15.03 12.06
C THR A 263 12.51 -15.17 10.54
N ARG A 264 12.82 -14.11 9.77
CA ARG A 264 12.62 -14.03 8.31
C ARG A 264 13.48 -15.06 7.57
N LEU A 265 12.84 -15.87 6.73
CA LEU A 265 13.50 -16.89 5.91
C LEU A 265 14.30 -16.26 4.75
N SER A 266 15.41 -16.90 4.39
CA SER A 266 16.03 -16.74 3.07
C SER A 266 15.13 -17.28 1.96
N TRP A 267 15.42 -16.93 0.70
CA TRP A 267 14.66 -17.44 -0.44
C TRP A 267 14.75 -18.97 -0.58
N GLU A 268 15.90 -19.56 -0.23
CA GLU A 268 16.10 -21.02 -0.27
C GLU A 268 15.23 -21.77 0.76
N GLU A 269 15.19 -21.27 2.00
CA GLU A 269 14.31 -21.81 3.05
C GLU A 269 12.83 -21.59 2.70
N MET A 270 12.49 -20.43 2.14
CA MET A 270 11.13 -20.11 1.70
C MET A 270 10.68 -21.02 0.55
N ALA A 271 11.54 -21.26 -0.45
CA ALA A 271 11.28 -22.20 -1.54
C ALA A 271 11.18 -23.65 -1.05
N ALA A 272 11.96 -24.04 -0.03
CA ALA A 272 11.83 -25.35 0.62
C ALA A 272 10.47 -25.50 1.33
N VAL A 273 10.02 -24.50 2.09
CA VAL A 273 8.68 -24.49 2.72
C VAL A 273 7.56 -24.57 1.68
N PHE A 274 7.63 -23.83 0.57
CA PHE A 274 6.62 -23.96 -0.49
C PHE A 274 6.69 -25.30 -1.22
N ALA A 275 7.87 -25.90 -1.36
CA ALA A 275 8.01 -27.23 -1.95
C ALA A 275 7.54 -28.37 -1.01
N SER A 276 7.45 -28.12 0.31
CA SER A 276 6.94 -29.05 1.31
C SER A 276 5.49 -28.81 1.75
N SER A 277 4.80 -27.80 1.19
CA SER A 277 3.43 -27.43 1.57
C SER A 277 2.39 -27.83 0.53
N LYS A 278 1.22 -28.35 0.94
CA LYS A 278 0.10 -28.64 0.03
C LYS A 278 -0.60 -27.36 -0.42
N ILE A 279 -0.86 -26.45 0.52
CA ILE A 279 -1.49 -25.15 0.28
C ILE A 279 -0.62 -24.02 0.88
N VAL A 280 -0.43 -22.94 0.14
CA VAL A 280 0.22 -21.71 0.59
C VAL A 280 -0.79 -20.57 0.52
N LEU A 281 -1.01 -19.90 1.66
CA LEU A 281 -1.80 -18.68 1.76
C LEU A 281 -0.99 -17.47 1.24
N ASN A 282 -1.68 -16.57 0.53
CA ASN A 282 -1.22 -15.23 0.21
C ASN A 282 -2.25 -14.16 0.58
N GLU A 283 -1.76 -13.04 1.08
CA GLU A 283 -2.53 -11.84 1.41
C GLU A 283 -1.84 -10.65 0.71
N ALA A 284 -2.64 -9.81 0.05
CA ALA A 284 -2.19 -8.69 -0.74
C ALA A 284 -2.55 -7.36 -0.05
N ILE A 285 -1.53 -6.54 0.18
CA ILE A 285 -1.72 -5.14 0.58
C ILE A 285 -2.15 -4.35 -0.66
N LEU A 286 -3.18 -3.50 -0.53
CA LEU A 286 -3.65 -2.60 -1.61
C LEU A 286 -3.85 -3.27 -2.99
N GLY A 287 -4.30 -4.53 -3.01
CA GLY A 287 -4.51 -5.27 -4.27
C GLY A 287 -3.21 -5.59 -5.03
N ASP A 288 -2.10 -5.80 -4.34
CA ASP A 288 -0.82 -6.10 -4.97
C ASP A 288 -0.70 -7.50 -5.59
N LEU A 289 -0.30 -7.57 -6.86
CA LEU A 289 0.13 -8.79 -7.56
C LEU A 289 1.57 -9.17 -7.14
N ASN A 290 1.70 -9.55 -5.87
CA ASN A 290 2.98 -9.77 -5.22
C ASN A 290 3.75 -11.02 -5.72
N PHE A 291 5.05 -11.10 -5.39
CA PHE A 291 5.93 -12.22 -5.72
C PHE A 291 5.37 -13.60 -5.33
N ARG A 292 4.66 -13.69 -4.19
CA ARG A 292 4.18 -14.96 -3.61
C ARG A 292 3.30 -15.75 -4.57
N VAL A 293 2.53 -15.05 -5.40
CA VAL A 293 1.67 -15.64 -6.43
C VAL A 293 2.50 -16.56 -7.33
N PHE A 294 3.66 -16.09 -7.79
CA PHE A 294 4.56 -16.84 -8.66
C PHE A 294 5.40 -17.86 -7.88
N GLU A 295 6.00 -17.45 -6.75
CA GLU A 295 6.89 -18.28 -5.91
C GLU A 295 6.24 -19.61 -5.49
N ALA A 296 5.05 -19.54 -4.90
CA ALA A 296 4.39 -20.72 -4.32
C ALA A 296 3.91 -21.70 -5.39
N MET A 297 3.39 -21.18 -6.50
CA MET A 297 3.01 -21.99 -7.66
C MET A 297 4.23 -22.62 -8.34
N ALA A 298 5.37 -21.92 -8.48
CA ALA A 298 6.58 -22.49 -9.07
C ALA A 298 7.15 -23.67 -8.23
N CYS A 299 7.04 -23.59 -6.90
CA CYS A 299 7.32 -24.71 -6.00
C CYS A 299 6.25 -25.82 -6.00
N GLY A 300 5.14 -25.64 -6.71
CA GLY A 300 4.09 -26.66 -6.92
C GLY A 300 3.15 -26.88 -5.74
N ALA A 301 2.96 -25.88 -4.88
CA ALA A 301 1.86 -25.86 -3.93
C ALA A 301 0.59 -25.26 -4.59
N LEU A 302 -0.59 -25.54 -4.04
CA LEU A 302 -1.76 -24.72 -4.36
C LEU A 302 -1.61 -23.35 -3.71
N LEU A 303 -1.67 -22.29 -4.50
CA LEU A 303 -1.83 -20.94 -3.99
C LEU A 303 -3.31 -20.67 -3.63
N VAL A 304 -3.56 -20.23 -2.41
CA VAL A 304 -4.82 -19.60 -1.98
C VAL A 304 -4.53 -18.12 -1.74
N THR A 305 -5.02 -17.23 -2.61
CA THR A 305 -4.71 -15.79 -2.60
C THR A 305 -5.96 -14.93 -2.57
N GLU A 306 -5.88 -13.72 -2.03
CA GLU A 306 -6.97 -12.75 -2.18
C GLU A 306 -7.30 -12.49 -3.67
N ARG A 307 -8.58 -12.22 -3.94
CA ARG A 307 -9.09 -11.76 -5.23
C ARG A 307 -8.53 -10.35 -5.50
N ILE A 308 -7.84 -10.20 -6.62
CA ILE A 308 -7.08 -9.01 -7.01
C ILE A 308 -7.43 -8.71 -8.46
N ASP A 309 -7.99 -7.54 -8.74
CA ASP A 309 -8.35 -7.13 -10.10
C ASP A 309 -7.16 -6.55 -10.88
N ASN A 310 -6.11 -6.16 -10.16
CA ASN A 310 -4.81 -5.62 -10.59
C ASN A 310 -3.92 -6.65 -11.33
N GLY A 311 -4.41 -7.20 -12.43
CA GLY A 311 -3.64 -8.06 -13.34
C GLY A 311 -3.54 -9.55 -12.96
N LEU A 312 -4.06 -10.00 -11.81
CA LEU A 312 -4.02 -11.42 -11.43
C LEU A 312 -4.77 -12.29 -12.44
N LEU A 313 -5.98 -11.87 -12.82
CA LEU A 313 -6.88 -12.60 -13.71
C LEU A 313 -6.47 -12.55 -15.19
N ASP A 314 -5.61 -11.60 -15.58
CA ASP A 314 -4.97 -11.57 -16.90
C ASP A 314 -3.90 -12.67 -17.06
N LEU A 315 -3.31 -13.15 -15.95
CA LEU A 315 -2.26 -14.17 -15.95
C LEU A 315 -2.77 -15.58 -15.60
N PHE A 316 -3.76 -15.67 -14.71
CA PHE A 316 -4.19 -16.94 -14.10
C PHE A 316 -5.71 -17.05 -13.97
N THR A 317 -6.30 -18.08 -14.59
CA THR A 317 -7.69 -18.47 -14.35
C THR A 317 -7.84 -19.06 -12.92
N PRO A 318 -8.79 -18.56 -12.11
CA PRO A 318 -9.17 -19.20 -10.85
C PRO A 318 -9.64 -20.64 -11.06
N ASP A 319 -9.36 -21.50 -10.09
CA ASP A 319 -9.73 -22.93 -10.00
C ASP A 319 -9.24 -23.83 -11.16
N GLU A 320 -8.52 -23.23 -12.11
CA GLU A 320 -7.61 -23.89 -13.05
C GLU A 320 -6.16 -23.85 -12.55
N HIS A 321 -5.67 -22.69 -12.12
CA HIS A 321 -4.26 -22.44 -11.77
C HIS A 321 -4.01 -22.14 -10.29
N LEU A 322 -4.93 -21.41 -9.65
CA LEU A 322 -4.87 -20.96 -8.26
C LEU A 322 -6.27 -20.84 -7.68
N ALA A 323 -6.39 -20.75 -6.36
CA ALA A 323 -7.64 -20.45 -5.69
C ALA A 323 -7.68 -18.99 -5.24
N VAL A 324 -8.63 -18.19 -5.77
CA VAL A 324 -8.92 -16.84 -5.23
C VAL A 324 -9.85 -16.91 -4.02
N TYR A 325 -9.78 -15.93 -3.12
CA TYR A 325 -10.75 -15.73 -2.03
C TYR A 325 -11.09 -14.26 -1.76
N GLY A 326 -12.20 -14.02 -1.06
CA GLY A 326 -12.61 -12.75 -0.46
C GLY A 326 -13.08 -12.92 0.99
N PRO A 327 -13.55 -11.85 1.65
CA PRO A 327 -14.04 -11.91 3.03
C PRO A 327 -15.23 -12.87 3.20
N ASP A 328 -16.07 -13.03 2.19
CA ASP A 328 -17.27 -13.87 2.26
C ASP A 328 -17.01 -15.37 2.08
N ASP A 329 -15.91 -15.74 1.39
CA ASP A 329 -15.70 -17.11 0.91
C ASP A 329 -14.42 -17.81 1.44
N LEU A 330 -13.43 -17.08 1.97
CA LEU A 330 -12.13 -17.58 2.47
C LEU A 330 -12.21 -18.97 3.15
N VAL A 331 -13.10 -19.08 4.14
CA VAL A 331 -13.20 -20.27 5.00
C VAL A 331 -13.77 -21.46 4.22
N ALA A 332 -14.74 -21.23 3.34
CA ALA A 332 -15.29 -22.27 2.46
C ALA A 332 -14.25 -22.73 1.44
N ARG A 333 -13.50 -21.78 0.85
CA ARG A 333 -12.45 -22.04 -0.14
C ARG A 333 -11.30 -22.88 0.44
N VAL A 334 -10.84 -22.56 1.65
CA VAL A 334 -9.86 -23.41 2.36
C VAL A 334 -10.45 -24.77 2.75
N THR A 335 -11.69 -24.82 3.25
CA THR A 335 -12.37 -26.09 3.61
C THR A 335 -12.45 -27.05 2.41
N HIS A 336 -12.71 -26.51 1.21
CA HIS A 336 -12.75 -27.28 -0.04
C HIS A 336 -11.39 -27.88 -0.36
N TYR A 337 -10.36 -27.06 -0.55
CA TYR A 337 -9.05 -27.53 -1.02
C TYR A 337 -8.23 -28.34 0.00
N VAL A 338 -8.52 -28.20 1.30
CA VAL A 338 -7.99 -29.11 2.34
C VAL A 338 -8.56 -30.53 2.19
N ARG A 339 -9.77 -30.69 1.65
CA ARG A 339 -10.46 -31.99 1.49
C ARG A 339 -10.38 -32.57 0.08
N ALA A 340 -10.30 -31.73 -0.95
CA ALA A 340 -10.34 -32.12 -2.35
C ALA A 340 -8.96 -32.46 -2.92
N ASP A 341 -8.33 -33.54 -2.41
CA ASP A 341 -6.93 -33.89 -2.71
C ASP A 341 -6.56 -33.90 -4.20
N ALA A 342 -7.26 -34.69 -5.02
CA ALA A 342 -6.99 -34.81 -6.45
C ALA A 342 -7.22 -33.49 -7.22
N GLU A 343 -8.15 -32.65 -6.75
CA GLU A 343 -8.40 -31.35 -7.37
C GLU A 343 -7.33 -30.32 -6.97
N ARG A 344 -6.96 -30.25 -5.68
CA ARG A 344 -5.85 -29.42 -5.21
C ARG A 344 -4.57 -29.73 -5.99
N GLU A 345 -4.27 -31.00 -6.21
CA GLU A 345 -3.09 -31.42 -6.98
C GLU A 345 -3.20 -31.07 -8.47
N ARG A 346 -4.38 -31.20 -9.09
CA ARG A 346 -4.65 -30.71 -10.46
C ARG A 346 -4.36 -29.21 -10.57
N VAL A 347 -4.94 -28.40 -9.69
CA VAL A 347 -4.81 -26.93 -9.73
C VAL A 347 -3.36 -26.50 -9.45
N ALA A 348 -2.72 -27.08 -8.43
CA ALA A 348 -1.30 -26.82 -8.14
C ALA A 348 -0.36 -27.20 -9.30
N ALA A 349 -0.61 -28.33 -9.98
CA ALA A 349 0.19 -28.75 -11.13
C ALA A 349 0.00 -27.81 -12.34
N ASN A 350 -1.23 -27.37 -12.59
CA ASN A 350 -1.55 -26.38 -13.62
C ASN A 350 -0.90 -25.01 -13.34
N GLY A 351 -1.00 -24.49 -12.12
CA GLY A 351 -0.33 -23.25 -11.70
C GLY A 351 1.18 -23.33 -11.85
N ALA A 352 1.79 -24.43 -11.39
CA ALA A 352 3.22 -24.70 -11.55
C ALA A 352 3.67 -24.83 -13.01
N HIS A 353 2.80 -25.30 -13.91
CA HIS A 353 3.05 -25.31 -15.34
C HIS A 353 2.97 -23.89 -15.92
N ALA A 354 1.88 -23.15 -15.68
CA ALA A 354 1.71 -21.79 -16.18
C ALA A 354 2.87 -20.85 -15.77
N VAL A 355 3.30 -20.91 -14.50
CA VAL A 355 4.44 -20.10 -14.04
C VAL A 355 5.73 -20.49 -14.77
N ARG A 356 6.02 -21.79 -14.88
CA ARG A 356 7.23 -22.32 -15.55
C ARG A 356 7.29 -22.04 -17.06
N GLU A 357 6.15 -21.98 -17.75
CA GLU A 357 6.13 -21.70 -19.20
C GLU A 357 6.11 -20.20 -19.55
N ARG A 358 5.58 -19.33 -18.66
CA ARG A 358 5.24 -17.94 -19.03
C ARG A 358 5.56 -16.87 -17.99
N HIS A 359 5.80 -17.23 -16.73
CA HIS A 359 5.86 -16.27 -15.62
C HIS A 359 7.08 -16.53 -14.70
N THR A 360 8.20 -16.98 -15.28
CA THR A 360 9.50 -16.96 -14.61
C THR A 360 10.14 -15.58 -14.72
N LEU A 361 11.11 -15.26 -13.87
CA LEU A 361 11.81 -13.99 -13.92
C LEU A 361 12.63 -13.84 -15.21
N ARG A 362 13.17 -14.94 -15.76
CA ARG A 362 13.79 -14.96 -17.09
C ARG A 362 12.80 -14.64 -18.21
N ALA A 363 11.55 -15.12 -18.12
CA ALA A 363 10.51 -14.76 -19.08
C ALA A 363 10.21 -13.25 -19.05
N ARG A 364 10.11 -12.65 -17.86
CA ARG A 364 9.92 -11.19 -17.70
C ARG A 364 11.10 -10.38 -18.24
N MET A 365 12.33 -10.84 -18.02
CA MET A 365 13.49 -10.17 -18.59
C MET A 365 13.56 -10.34 -20.11
N ALA A 366 13.03 -11.42 -20.70
CA ALA A 366 12.91 -11.55 -22.16
C ALA A 366 11.82 -10.63 -22.74
N GLU A 367 10.71 -10.39 -22.00
CA GLU A 367 9.74 -9.35 -22.33
C GLU A 367 10.38 -7.95 -22.29
N LEU A 368 11.20 -7.66 -21.26
CA LEU A 368 11.98 -6.42 -21.16
C LEU A 368 12.98 -6.27 -22.32
N SER A 369 13.74 -7.32 -22.66
CA SER A 369 14.65 -7.32 -23.81
C SER A 369 13.91 -6.99 -25.11
N ALA A 370 12.75 -7.61 -25.35
CA ALA A 370 11.93 -7.33 -26.53
C ALA A 370 11.38 -5.88 -26.57
N VAL A 371 11.19 -5.24 -25.41
CA VAL A 371 10.85 -3.81 -25.32
C VAL A 371 12.04 -2.92 -25.70
N VAL A 372 13.26 -3.29 -25.32
CA VAL A 372 14.49 -2.57 -25.70
C VAL A 372 14.79 -2.76 -27.20
N GLU A 373 14.66 -3.99 -27.72
CA GLU A 373 14.84 -4.32 -29.14
C GLU A 373 13.84 -3.62 -30.06
N ALA A 374 12.61 -3.37 -29.57
CA ALA A 374 11.60 -2.60 -30.29
C ALA A 374 11.90 -1.08 -30.38
N GLY A 375 12.94 -0.62 -29.67
CA GLY A 375 13.32 0.78 -29.57
C GLY A 375 12.57 1.52 -28.46
N ILE A 376 13.32 2.32 -27.69
CA ILE A 376 12.81 3.26 -26.70
C ILE A 376 13.05 4.67 -27.24
N VAL A 377 12.00 5.49 -27.28
CA VAL A 377 12.09 6.89 -27.75
C VAL A 377 12.68 7.74 -26.64
N HIS A 378 13.89 8.26 -26.86
CA HIS A 378 14.54 9.17 -25.92
C HIS A 378 13.78 10.51 -25.85
N ARG A 379 13.56 10.98 -24.63
CA ARG A 379 12.80 12.20 -24.29
C ARG A 379 13.76 13.29 -23.82
N ASP A 380 13.54 14.53 -24.24
CA ASP A 380 14.00 15.65 -23.44
C ASP A 380 13.24 15.65 -22.11
N VAL A 381 13.99 15.81 -21.02
CA VAL A 381 13.50 15.88 -19.63
C VAL A 381 14.13 17.05 -18.87
N ALA A 382 14.94 17.90 -19.52
CA ALA A 382 15.75 18.92 -18.87
C ALA A 382 14.91 19.95 -18.09
N SER A 383 13.73 20.31 -18.60
CA SER A 383 12.75 21.15 -17.89
C SER A 383 12.19 20.49 -16.63
N ASP A 384 12.04 19.17 -16.64
CA ASP A 384 11.43 18.42 -15.54
C ASP A 384 12.42 18.18 -14.40
N VAL A 385 13.73 18.16 -14.66
CA VAL A 385 14.78 17.75 -13.70
C VAL A 385 14.59 18.39 -12.33
N ALA A 386 14.61 19.73 -12.26
CA ALA A 386 14.62 20.43 -10.98
C ALA A 386 13.41 20.07 -10.09
N PHE A 387 12.22 19.96 -10.69
CA PHE A 387 10.98 19.61 -9.99
C PHE A 387 10.88 18.12 -9.70
N ALA A 388 11.01 17.27 -10.73
CA ALA A 388 10.83 15.83 -10.62
C ALA A 388 11.88 15.22 -9.67
N TRP A 389 13.15 15.57 -9.83
CA TRP A 389 14.22 15.15 -8.92
C TRP A 389 13.99 15.67 -7.49
N GLY A 390 13.69 16.97 -7.36
CA GLY A 390 13.46 17.62 -6.07
C GLY A 390 12.31 16.98 -5.28
N MET A 391 11.18 16.73 -5.93
CA MET A 391 10.02 16.07 -5.33
C MET A 391 10.30 14.61 -4.98
N THR A 392 11.00 13.87 -5.85
CA THR A 392 11.42 12.50 -5.54
C THR A 392 12.35 12.44 -4.33
N ALA A 393 13.41 13.27 -4.29
CA ALA A 393 14.35 13.30 -3.18
C ALA A 393 13.67 13.73 -1.87
N HIS A 394 12.80 14.74 -1.92
CA HIS A 394 11.96 15.16 -0.78
C HIS A 394 11.11 14.00 -0.27
N LEU A 395 10.25 13.45 -1.12
CA LEU A 395 9.26 12.45 -0.72
C LEU A 395 9.90 11.11 -0.32
N ALA A 396 11.04 10.74 -0.90
CA ALA A 396 11.84 9.59 -0.45
C ALA A 396 12.41 9.83 0.95
N ALA A 397 12.97 11.02 1.23
CA ALA A 397 13.43 11.38 2.57
C ALA A 397 12.28 11.44 3.59
N VAL A 398 11.11 12.00 3.21
CA VAL A 398 9.88 12.02 4.04
C VAL A 398 9.54 10.64 4.57
N ARG A 399 9.66 9.58 3.76
CA ARG A 399 9.32 8.21 4.15
C ARG A 399 10.51 7.36 4.64
N GLY A 400 11.72 7.93 4.73
CA GLY A 400 12.93 7.20 5.11
C GLY A 400 13.41 6.18 4.06
N LEU A 401 13.04 6.38 2.79
CA LEU A 401 13.53 5.61 1.65
C LEU A 401 14.93 6.06 1.20
N ALA A 402 15.43 7.19 1.67
CA ALA A 402 16.77 7.68 1.39
C ALA A 402 17.38 8.38 2.62
N ALA A 403 18.71 8.42 2.70
CA ALA A 403 19.45 8.97 3.83
C ALA A 403 19.24 10.49 3.94
N ALA A 404 18.39 10.90 4.89
CA ALA A 404 17.94 12.29 5.03
C ALA A 404 19.07 13.33 5.07
N ALA A 405 20.17 13.03 5.77
CA ALA A 405 21.31 13.93 5.94
C ALA A 405 21.97 14.39 4.63
N VAL A 406 21.92 13.58 3.56
CA VAL A 406 22.42 13.95 2.22
C VAL A 406 21.28 14.27 1.25
N THR A 407 20.13 13.61 1.42
CA THR A 407 18.98 13.72 0.50
C THR A 407 18.23 15.03 0.67
N VAL A 408 17.97 15.46 1.91
CA VAL A 408 17.18 16.69 2.17
C VAL A 408 17.91 17.95 1.68
N PRO A 409 19.23 18.14 1.89
CA PRO A 409 19.94 19.27 1.29
C PRO A 409 20.00 19.23 -0.25
N ALA A 410 19.98 18.05 -0.86
CA ALA A 410 19.93 17.91 -2.32
C ALA A 410 18.53 18.27 -2.87
N ALA A 411 17.48 17.75 -2.23
CA ALA A 411 16.08 18.09 -2.52
C ALA A 411 15.85 19.60 -2.41
N ALA A 412 16.29 20.24 -1.33
CA ALA A 412 16.13 21.67 -1.09
C ALA A 412 16.73 22.54 -2.21
N ARG A 413 17.92 22.20 -2.71
CA ARG A 413 18.54 22.92 -3.84
C ARG A 413 17.72 22.75 -5.12
N SER A 414 17.32 21.52 -5.45
CA SER A 414 16.54 21.22 -6.65
C SER A 414 15.17 21.89 -6.63
N LEU A 415 14.49 21.84 -5.49
CA LEU A 415 13.18 22.47 -5.28
C LEU A 415 13.25 24.00 -5.28
N ARG A 416 14.35 24.60 -4.79
CA ARG A 416 14.61 26.04 -4.94
C ARG A 416 14.74 26.40 -6.43
N THR A 417 15.58 25.70 -7.21
CA THR A 417 15.68 25.93 -8.66
C THR A 417 14.33 25.79 -9.39
N ALA A 418 13.51 24.80 -9.00
CA ALA A 418 12.17 24.64 -9.58
C ALA A 418 11.20 25.77 -9.17
N ALA A 419 11.19 26.16 -7.89
CA ALA A 419 10.38 27.27 -7.41
C ALA A 419 10.76 28.59 -8.10
N ASP A 420 12.06 28.91 -8.18
CA ASP A 420 12.60 30.07 -8.88
C ASP A 420 12.14 30.11 -10.34
N ALA A 421 12.11 28.94 -11.01
CA ALA A 421 11.66 28.78 -12.39
C ALA A 421 10.12 28.84 -12.59
N GLY A 422 9.31 28.71 -11.53
CA GLY A 422 7.86 28.87 -11.60
C GLY A 422 7.02 27.84 -10.82
N GLU A 423 7.61 26.73 -10.37
CA GLU A 423 6.86 25.58 -9.85
C GLU A 423 6.33 25.81 -8.43
N ALA A 424 5.04 26.17 -8.30
CA ALA A 424 4.42 26.50 -7.02
C ALA A 424 4.46 25.34 -6.01
N GLU A 425 4.17 24.10 -6.43
CA GLU A 425 4.26 22.92 -5.56
C GLU A 425 5.72 22.62 -5.12
N ALA A 426 6.72 23.05 -5.90
CA ALA A 426 8.12 22.96 -5.47
C ALA A 426 8.43 23.91 -4.30
N ALA A 427 7.85 25.11 -4.31
CA ALA A 427 7.93 26.06 -3.21
C ALA A 427 7.20 25.55 -1.94
N VAL A 428 6.07 24.84 -2.08
CA VAL A 428 5.41 24.15 -0.94
C VAL A 428 6.30 23.04 -0.37
N ALA A 429 6.90 22.19 -1.21
CA ALA A 429 7.80 21.14 -0.77
C ALA A 429 9.08 21.69 -0.11
N LEU A 430 9.64 22.77 -0.65
CA LEU A 430 10.77 23.50 -0.04
C LEU A 430 10.39 24.08 1.33
N ALA A 431 9.17 24.63 1.48
CA ALA A 431 8.68 25.12 2.76
C ALA A 431 8.60 24.02 3.83
N GLU A 432 8.19 22.80 3.48
CA GLU A 432 8.22 21.66 4.42
C GLU A 432 9.65 21.32 4.89
N ILE A 433 10.64 21.38 3.99
CA ILE A 433 12.05 21.20 4.35
C ILE A 433 12.53 22.31 5.29
N LEU A 434 12.16 23.56 5.01
CA LEU A 434 12.50 24.71 5.86
C LEU A 434 11.86 24.59 7.25
N LEU A 435 10.65 24.04 7.37
CA LEU A 435 10.02 23.75 8.66
C LEU A 435 10.74 22.66 9.45
N TRP A 436 11.28 21.61 8.82
CA TRP A 436 12.15 20.64 9.54
C TRP A 436 13.45 21.27 10.05
N ALA A 437 13.94 22.31 9.37
CA ALA A 437 15.10 23.09 9.80
C ALA A 437 14.74 24.18 10.85
N GLY A 438 13.48 24.31 11.26
CA GLY A 438 13.01 25.36 12.18
C GLY A 438 13.04 26.77 11.58
N GLN A 439 13.01 26.90 10.25
CA GLN A 439 13.14 28.15 9.51
C GLN A 439 11.78 28.69 9.06
N ASP A 440 10.81 28.77 9.98
CA ASP A 440 9.41 29.14 9.70
C ASP A 440 9.25 30.42 8.86
N ALA A 441 10.07 31.45 9.10
CA ALA A 441 10.01 32.70 8.33
C ALA A 441 10.39 32.51 6.85
N ALA A 442 11.36 31.64 6.57
CA ALA A 442 11.73 31.27 5.20
C ALA A 442 10.67 30.34 4.57
N ALA A 443 10.06 29.45 5.37
CA ALA A 443 8.94 28.63 4.92
C ALA A 443 7.72 29.48 4.54
N LEU A 444 7.36 30.48 5.35
CA LEU A 444 6.27 31.44 5.07
C LEU A 444 6.55 32.25 3.79
N ALA A 445 7.81 32.65 3.55
CA ALA A 445 8.22 33.33 2.32
C ALA A 445 8.09 32.40 1.08
N ALA A 446 8.57 31.16 1.16
CA ALA A 446 8.38 30.16 0.10
C ALA A 446 6.88 29.86 -0.16
N LEU A 447 6.05 29.84 0.88
CA LEU A 447 4.60 29.67 0.73
C LEU A 447 3.94 30.92 0.13
N ALA A 448 4.48 32.13 0.34
CA ALA A 448 4.03 33.33 -0.38
C ALA A 448 4.37 33.26 -1.87
N GLU A 449 5.62 32.94 -2.19
CA GLU A 449 6.10 32.62 -3.54
C GLU A 449 5.22 31.60 -4.28
N SER A 450 4.72 30.59 -3.57
CA SER A 450 3.82 29.59 -4.11
C SER A 450 2.45 30.17 -4.44
N ARG A 451 1.83 30.92 -3.51
CA ARG A 451 0.49 31.51 -3.66
C ARG A 451 0.43 32.64 -4.69
N GLU A 452 1.54 33.35 -4.89
CA GLU A 452 1.66 34.40 -5.91
C GLU A 452 1.73 33.84 -7.33
N ARG A 453 2.30 32.64 -7.50
CA ARG A 453 2.37 31.93 -8.80
C ARG A 453 1.13 31.09 -9.08
N ASP A 454 0.65 30.35 -8.08
CA ASP A 454 -0.59 29.57 -8.14
C ASP A 454 -1.46 29.84 -6.90
N PRO A 455 -2.39 30.80 -6.98
CA PRO A 455 -3.37 31.04 -5.92
C PRO A 455 -4.31 29.85 -5.68
N ALA A 456 -4.56 29.00 -6.68
CA ALA A 456 -5.49 27.87 -6.57
C ALA A 456 -4.90 26.68 -5.78
N LEU A 457 -3.57 26.65 -5.57
CA LEU A 457 -2.89 25.63 -4.78
C LEU A 457 -3.21 25.77 -3.27
N VAL A 458 -4.38 25.30 -2.86
CA VAL A 458 -4.94 25.35 -1.50
C VAL A 458 -3.93 24.97 -0.41
N ARG A 459 -3.11 23.95 -0.67
CA ARG A 459 -2.07 23.47 0.25
C ARG A 459 -1.07 24.57 0.66
N ALA A 460 -0.73 25.50 -0.23
CA ALA A 460 0.17 26.63 0.05
C ALA A 460 -0.44 27.66 1.02
N TRP A 461 -1.77 27.75 1.08
CA TRP A 461 -2.50 28.52 2.08
C TRP A 461 -2.59 27.79 3.41
N PHE A 462 -2.96 26.50 3.38
CA PHE A 462 -3.23 25.72 4.60
C PHE A 462 -1.96 25.40 5.41
N VAL A 463 -0.83 25.10 4.74
CA VAL A 463 0.46 24.94 5.43
C VAL A 463 0.91 26.26 6.06
N ALA A 464 0.71 27.39 5.39
CA ALA A 464 1.07 28.70 5.95
C ALA A 464 0.19 29.08 7.16
N ALA A 465 -1.12 28.81 7.09
CA ALA A 465 -2.04 29.01 8.21
C ALA A 465 -1.65 28.19 9.44
N GLU A 466 -1.20 26.95 9.26
CA GLU A 466 -0.70 26.10 10.36
C GLU A 466 0.59 26.65 10.99
N VAL A 467 1.49 27.26 10.20
CA VAL A 467 2.69 27.94 10.72
C VAL A 467 2.31 29.22 11.49
N GLU A 468 1.42 30.05 10.96
CA GLU A 468 0.90 31.23 11.66
C GLU A 468 0.22 30.86 12.99
N ARG A 469 -0.61 29.81 12.99
CA ARG A 469 -1.29 29.30 14.18
C ARG A 469 -0.32 28.87 15.27
N ARG A 470 0.74 28.12 14.92
CA ARG A 470 1.81 27.69 15.86
C ARG A 470 2.53 28.86 16.51
N GLN A 471 2.68 29.97 15.80
CA GLN A 471 3.28 31.20 16.32
C GLN A 471 2.28 32.09 17.08
N GLY A 472 1.10 31.55 17.40
CA GLY A 472 0.04 32.24 18.15
C GLY A 472 -0.76 33.26 17.33
N ARG A 473 -0.48 33.40 16.02
CA ARG A 473 -1.11 34.39 15.14
C ARG A 473 -2.41 33.85 14.52
N GLY A 474 -3.33 33.42 15.38
CA GLY A 474 -4.59 32.77 14.99
C GLY A 474 -5.48 33.60 14.05
N GLY A 475 -5.42 34.94 14.12
CA GLY A 475 -6.09 35.81 13.15
C GLY A 475 -5.54 35.67 11.74
N ALA A 476 -4.22 35.84 11.57
CA ALA A 476 -3.55 35.66 10.28
C ALA A 476 -3.72 34.22 9.71
N ALA A 477 -3.74 33.21 10.60
CA ALA A 477 -4.08 31.85 10.21
C ALA A 477 -5.52 31.73 9.66
N ALA A 478 -6.52 32.31 10.33
CA ALA A 478 -7.89 32.35 9.83
C ALA A 478 -8.02 33.10 8.49
N ASP A 479 -7.32 34.22 8.34
CA ASP A 479 -7.33 35.02 7.11
C ASP A 479 -6.71 34.24 5.92
N LEU A 480 -5.60 33.53 6.14
CA LEU A 480 -5.00 32.61 5.15
C LEU A 480 -5.94 31.45 4.79
N LEU A 481 -6.66 30.88 5.76
CA LEU A 481 -7.63 29.81 5.49
C LEU A 481 -8.80 30.31 4.63
N ARG A 482 -9.38 31.49 4.96
CA ARG A 482 -10.44 32.08 4.12
C ARG A 482 -9.93 32.37 2.71
N ALA A 483 -8.76 32.98 2.58
CA ALA A 483 -8.18 33.29 1.28
C ALA A 483 -7.94 32.03 0.42
N GLY A 484 -7.43 30.94 1.00
CA GLY A 484 -7.30 29.65 0.31
C GLY A 484 -8.64 29.04 -0.10
N VAL A 485 -9.66 29.11 0.77
CA VAL A 485 -11.02 28.63 0.48
C VAL A 485 -11.72 29.48 -0.59
N HIS A 486 -11.38 30.77 -0.72
CA HIS A 486 -11.85 31.61 -1.82
C HIS A 486 -11.10 31.34 -3.14
N ALA A 487 -9.77 31.16 -3.10
CA ALA A 487 -8.94 30.97 -4.28
C ALA A 487 -9.08 29.57 -4.92
N ALA A 488 -9.50 28.56 -4.16
CA ALA A 488 -9.80 27.22 -4.66
C ALA A 488 -10.92 27.23 -5.72
N PRO A 489 -10.66 26.79 -6.97
CA PRO A 489 -11.66 26.87 -8.04
C PRO A 489 -12.75 25.80 -7.90
N ASP A 490 -12.36 24.54 -7.74
CA ASP A 490 -13.25 23.36 -7.89
C ASP A 490 -14.17 23.07 -6.69
N LEU A 491 -14.21 23.96 -5.68
CA LEU A 491 -15.04 23.74 -4.49
C LEU A 491 -16.54 23.96 -4.78
N THR A 492 -17.35 23.02 -4.29
CA THR A 492 -18.79 23.15 -4.22
C THR A 492 -19.19 24.33 -3.33
N ALA A 493 -20.35 24.94 -3.61
CA ALA A 493 -20.87 26.04 -2.79
C ALA A 493 -21.05 25.62 -1.32
N GLU A 494 -21.58 24.40 -1.08
CA GLU A 494 -21.76 23.85 0.26
C GLU A 494 -20.44 23.72 1.04
N THR A 495 -19.40 23.13 0.43
CA THR A 495 -18.09 22.98 1.09
C THR A 495 -17.42 24.34 1.32
N ARG A 496 -17.54 25.28 0.39
CA ARG A 496 -17.00 26.64 0.52
C ARG A 496 -17.67 27.42 1.66
N GLU A 497 -19.01 27.45 1.69
CA GLU A 497 -19.79 28.10 2.77
C GLU A 497 -19.53 27.43 4.13
N ARG A 498 -19.52 26.10 4.18
CA ARG A 498 -19.24 25.32 5.40
C ARG A 498 -17.85 25.64 5.97
N ALA A 499 -16.83 25.71 5.11
CA ALA A 499 -15.46 25.98 5.53
C ALA A 499 -15.28 27.42 6.03
N LEU A 500 -15.76 28.43 5.30
CA LEU A 500 -15.68 29.83 5.73
C LEU A 500 -16.39 30.04 7.08
N ALA A 501 -17.64 29.56 7.21
CA ALA A 501 -18.39 29.68 8.44
C ALA A 501 -17.79 28.88 9.62
N ALA A 502 -17.00 27.84 9.36
CA ALA A 502 -16.29 27.09 10.40
C ALA A 502 -15.00 27.78 10.84
N VAL A 503 -14.25 28.40 9.92
CA VAL A 503 -13.09 29.25 10.22
C VAL A 503 -13.51 30.41 11.14
N ASP A 504 -14.63 31.06 10.85
CA ASP A 504 -15.17 32.17 11.67
C ASP A 504 -15.65 31.74 13.07
N ARG A 505 -15.96 30.45 13.28
CA ARG A 505 -16.27 29.89 14.62
C ARG A 505 -15.02 29.48 15.40
N GLY A 506 -13.87 29.34 14.75
CA GLY A 506 -12.59 29.04 15.38
C GLY A 506 -11.81 27.93 14.66
N ILE A 507 -10.59 28.26 14.24
CA ILE A 507 -9.73 27.39 13.41
C ILE A 507 -9.28 26.09 14.09
N GLU A 508 -9.34 26.01 15.42
CA GLU A 508 -8.96 24.81 16.19
C GLU A 508 -10.15 23.89 16.51
N THR A 509 -11.35 24.22 16.03
CA THR A 509 -12.56 23.41 16.27
C THR A 509 -12.55 22.12 15.44
N PRO A 510 -13.08 20.99 15.96
CA PRO A 510 -13.24 19.75 15.18
C PRO A 510 -14.11 19.95 13.93
N GLU A 511 -15.04 20.90 13.96
CA GLU A 511 -15.89 21.31 12.84
C GLU A 511 -15.08 22.04 11.74
N CYS A 512 -14.17 22.95 12.13
CA CYS A 512 -13.28 23.61 11.17
C CYS A 512 -12.30 22.60 10.56
N LEU A 513 -11.65 21.76 11.37
CA LEU A 513 -10.77 20.71 10.86
C LEU A 513 -11.50 19.76 9.90
N HIS A 514 -12.76 19.37 10.18
CA HIS A 514 -13.56 18.58 9.24
C HIS A 514 -13.83 19.34 7.93
N ALA A 515 -14.24 20.60 8.00
CA ALA A 515 -14.56 21.41 6.82
C ALA A 515 -13.33 21.68 5.93
N LEU A 516 -12.15 21.94 6.53
CA LEU A 516 -10.88 22.06 5.80
C LEU A 516 -10.46 20.72 5.16
N GLY A 517 -10.79 19.59 5.80
CA GLY A 517 -10.62 18.27 5.18
C GLY A 517 -11.50 18.08 3.93
N LEU A 518 -12.76 18.53 3.95
CA LEU A 518 -13.63 18.50 2.76
C LEU A 518 -13.06 19.36 1.63
N VAL A 519 -12.54 20.55 1.96
CA VAL A 519 -11.85 21.43 0.99
C VAL A 519 -10.65 20.73 0.36
N MET A 520 -9.80 20.06 1.16
CA MET A 520 -8.66 19.29 0.63
C MET A 520 -9.10 18.07 -0.21
N GLN A 521 -10.27 17.49 0.08
CA GLN A 521 -10.82 16.37 -0.69
C GLN A 521 -11.32 16.82 -2.07
N GLU A 522 -12.06 17.93 -2.13
CA GLU A 522 -12.53 18.53 -3.39
C GLU A 522 -11.36 19.08 -4.22
N ALA A 523 -10.33 19.66 -3.57
CA ALA A 523 -9.08 20.07 -4.21
C ALA A 523 -8.11 18.92 -4.59
N GLY A 524 -8.62 17.68 -4.72
CA GLY A 524 -7.85 16.55 -5.28
C GLY A 524 -6.77 15.96 -4.37
N LEU A 525 -6.74 16.30 -3.07
CA LEU A 525 -5.77 15.82 -2.07
C LEU A 525 -6.42 14.96 -0.96
N PRO A 526 -7.20 13.89 -1.29
CA PRO A 526 -7.94 13.12 -0.29
C PRO A 526 -7.03 12.33 0.67
N PHE A 527 -6.08 11.59 0.12
CA PHE A 527 -5.27 10.60 0.82
C PHE A 527 -4.01 10.29 0.02
N VAL A 528 -2.91 9.93 0.68
CA VAL A 528 -1.66 9.49 0.04
C VAL A 528 -1.20 8.17 0.67
N PRO A 529 -1.35 7.02 -0.02
CA PRO A 529 -0.84 5.75 0.48
C PRO A 529 0.70 5.77 0.57
N GLY A 530 1.25 4.98 1.50
CA GLY A 530 2.69 4.85 1.67
C GLY A 530 3.11 4.37 3.06
N LEU A 531 4.39 4.54 3.37
CA LEU A 531 5.06 4.13 4.62
C LEU A 531 5.02 5.25 5.68
N ILE A 532 5.65 5.10 6.86
CA ILE A 532 5.68 6.18 7.89
C ILE A 532 6.19 7.49 7.29
N CYS A 533 5.61 8.61 7.71
CA CYS A 533 6.23 9.92 7.61
C CYS A 533 7.36 10.01 8.66
N GLN A 534 8.60 9.68 8.27
CA GLN A 534 9.78 9.68 9.13
C GLN A 534 10.27 11.12 9.39
N LEU A 535 10.07 12.02 8.41
CA LEU A 535 10.27 13.46 8.56
C LEU A 535 8.91 14.15 8.47
N ASP A 536 8.28 14.32 9.63
CA ASP A 536 7.01 15.01 9.77
C ASP A 536 7.22 16.44 10.30
N ALA A 537 6.68 17.43 9.59
CA ALA A 537 6.60 18.81 10.08
C ALA A 537 5.36 19.03 10.97
N GLY A 538 4.54 17.99 11.17
CA GLY A 538 3.25 18.03 11.88
C GLY A 538 2.16 18.79 11.13
N VAL A 539 2.37 19.09 9.84
CA VAL A 539 1.43 19.86 9.01
C VAL A 539 0.49 18.90 8.28
N PRO A 540 -0.84 19.11 8.32
CA PRO A 540 -1.76 18.31 7.52
C PRO A 540 -1.45 18.46 6.02
N ARG A 541 -1.41 17.34 5.28
CA ARG A 541 -1.11 17.30 3.84
C ARG A 541 -2.30 16.88 2.98
N THR A 542 -3.25 16.18 3.57
CA THR A 542 -4.38 15.53 2.90
C THR A 542 -5.68 15.72 3.67
N ALA A 543 -6.82 15.51 3.02
CA ALA A 543 -8.13 15.48 3.68
C ALA A 543 -8.16 14.49 4.85
N PHE A 544 -7.54 13.31 4.67
CA PHE A 544 -7.41 12.30 5.72
C PHE A 544 -6.70 12.82 6.97
N ASP A 545 -5.63 13.63 6.85
CA ASP A 545 -4.93 14.18 8.01
C ASP A 545 -5.83 15.13 8.83
N PHE A 546 -6.58 15.99 8.14
CA PHE A 546 -7.59 16.88 8.73
C PHE A 546 -8.73 16.10 9.39
N PHE A 547 -9.26 15.07 8.72
CA PHE A 547 -10.31 14.21 9.27
C PHE A 547 -9.82 13.41 10.49
N ALA A 548 -8.60 12.89 10.46
CA ALA A 548 -8.01 12.16 11.56
C ALA A 548 -7.76 13.07 12.78
N ALA A 549 -7.29 14.29 12.57
CA ALA A 549 -7.15 15.29 13.64
C ALA A 549 -8.50 15.66 14.27
N ALA A 550 -9.53 15.91 13.45
CA ALA A 550 -10.88 16.21 13.93
C ALA A 550 -11.54 15.02 14.68
N ALA A 551 -11.33 13.78 14.22
CA ALA A 551 -11.81 12.58 14.88
C ALA A 551 -11.10 12.29 16.22
N ALA A 552 -9.84 12.70 16.35
CA ALA A 552 -9.00 12.50 17.54
C ALA A 552 -9.03 13.66 18.57
N ALA A 553 -9.77 14.75 18.27
CA ALA A 553 -9.93 15.89 19.17
C ALA A 553 -10.68 15.53 20.46
N ASP A 554 -10.66 16.41 21.48
CA ASP A 554 -11.46 16.22 22.70
C ASP A 554 -12.95 16.17 22.35
N ARG A 555 -13.67 15.20 22.93
CA ARG A 555 -15.02 14.73 22.50
C ARG A 555 -15.09 14.09 21.10
N GLY A 556 -14.34 14.60 20.13
CA GLY A 556 -14.16 14.01 18.79
C GLY A 556 -15.29 14.29 17.79
N SER A 557 -14.94 14.47 16.51
CA SER A 557 -15.91 14.72 15.43
C SER A 557 -16.38 13.42 14.77
N ARG A 558 -17.68 13.12 14.89
CA ARG A 558 -18.33 12.00 14.18
C ARG A 558 -18.27 12.17 12.65
N PRO A 559 -18.67 13.31 12.05
CA PRO A 559 -18.58 13.49 10.60
C PRO A 559 -17.16 13.28 10.06
N ALA A 560 -16.13 13.72 10.80
CA ALA A 560 -14.75 13.48 10.43
C ALA A 560 -14.34 12.00 10.52
N ALA A 561 -14.78 11.29 11.56
CA ALA A 561 -14.55 9.85 11.66
C ALA A 561 -15.24 9.09 10.51
N GLU A 562 -16.46 9.47 10.11
CA GLU A 562 -17.13 8.91 8.94
C GLU A 562 -16.37 9.22 7.63
N SER A 563 -15.93 10.47 7.43
CA SER A 563 -15.13 10.85 6.26
C SER A 563 -13.79 10.10 6.18
N ALA A 564 -13.05 10.00 7.30
CA ALA A 564 -11.80 9.24 7.38
C ALA A 564 -12.00 7.75 7.10
N ALA A 565 -13.04 7.14 7.68
CA ALA A 565 -13.36 5.73 7.47
C ALA A 565 -13.74 5.44 6.01
N ARG A 566 -14.56 6.29 5.39
CA ARG A 566 -14.97 6.15 3.98
C ARG A 566 -13.81 6.34 3.02
N LEU A 567 -12.90 7.29 3.25
CA LEU A 567 -11.67 7.42 2.44
C LEU A 567 -10.80 6.16 2.52
N LEU A 568 -10.66 5.56 3.69
CA LEU A 568 -9.88 4.33 3.86
C LEU A 568 -10.58 3.10 3.24
N GLU A 569 -11.91 2.98 3.34
CA GLU A 569 -12.65 1.93 2.60
C GLU A 569 -12.49 2.08 1.07
N LEU A 570 -12.55 3.31 0.55
CA LEU A 570 -12.34 3.61 -0.89
C LEU A 570 -10.90 3.36 -1.33
N ALA A 571 -9.92 3.60 -0.46
CA ALA A 571 -8.51 3.28 -0.69
C ALA A 571 -8.16 1.78 -0.54
N GLY A 572 -9.14 0.90 -0.30
CA GLY A 572 -8.90 -0.54 -0.13
C GLY A 572 -8.25 -0.92 1.21
N LEU A 573 -8.40 -0.08 2.24
CA LEU A 573 -7.81 -0.22 3.59
C LEU A 573 -8.91 -0.34 4.68
N PRO A 574 -9.83 -1.32 4.59
CA PRO A 574 -10.92 -1.46 5.56
C PRO A 574 -10.42 -1.72 6.98
N ASP A 575 -9.28 -2.41 7.15
CA ASP A 575 -8.71 -2.68 8.47
C ASP A 575 -8.19 -1.41 9.17
N LEU A 576 -7.84 -0.37 8.41
CA LEU A 576 -7.53 0.96 8.93
C LEU A 576 -8.77 1.84 9.11
N ALA A 577 -9.88 1.57 8.41
CA ALA A 577 -11.15 2.24 8.64
C ALA A 577 -11.80 1.83 9.98
N VAL A 578 -11.46 0.67 10.53
CA VAL A 578 -12.07 0.14 11.76
C VAL A 578 -11.97 1.11 12.96
N PRO A 579 -10.80 1.67 13.37
CA PRO A 579 -10.74 2.59 14.52
C PRO A 579 -11.56 3.87 14.36
N PHE A 580 -11.84 4.27 13.12
CA PHE A 580 -12.72 5.38 12.81
C PHE A 580 -14.19 4.98 12.97
N TYR A 581 -14.63 3.82 12.45
CA TYR A 581 -15.98 3.31 12.71
C TYR A 581 -16.21 2.87 14.17
N GLU A 582 -15.17 2.46 14.90
CA GLU A 582 -15.19 2.30 16.38
C GLU A 582 -15.45 3.66 17.05
N THR A 583 -14.88 4.74 16.53
CA THR A 583 -15.16 6.12 16.97
C THR A 583 -16.56 6.57 16.60
N VAL A 584 -17.06 6.32 15.40
CA VAL A 584 -18.47 6.56 15.03
C VAL A 584 -19.41 5.77 15.96
N SER A 585 -19.11 4.50 16.23
CA SER A 585 -19.90 3.65 17.15
C SER A 585 -19.83 4.08 18.63
N ARG A 586 -18.79 4.82 19.04
CA ARG A 586 -18.65 5.42 20.38
C ARG A 586 -19.39 6.75 20.49
N LEU A 587 -19.47 7.53 19.40
CA LEU A 587 -20.16 8.82 19.34
C LEU A 587 -21.65 8.69 19.01
N ALA A 588 -22.05 7.63 18.31
CA ALA A 588 -23.43 7.26 18.01
C ALA A 588 -23.76 5.82 18.51
N PRO A 589 -23.59 5.52 19.82
CA PRO A 589 -23.76 4.17 20.36
C PRO A 589 -25.22 3.67 20.34
N ASP A 590 -26.16 4.56 20.05
CA ASP A 590 -27.58 4.26 19.89
C ASP A 590 -28.00 3.91 18.45
N GLU A 591 -27.16 4.14 17.44
CA GLU A 591 -27.54 4.00 16.03
C GLU A 591 -27.17 2.63 15.45
N ALA A 592 -28.19 1.89 14.97
CA ALA A 592 -28.00 0.62 14.27
C ALA A 592 -27.09 0.78 13.03
N ALA A 593 -27.18 1.92 12.33
CA ALA A 593 -26.35 2.23 11.17
C ALA A 593 -24.85 2.29 11.50
N ALA A 594 -24.46 2.98 12.58
CA ALA A 594 -23.06 3.05 13.03
C ALA A 594 -22.48 1.65 13.34
N ARG A 595 -23.31 0.79 13.94
CA ARG A 595 -22.94 -0.62 14.24
C ARG A 595 -22.86 -1.47 12.98
N GLU A 596 -23.75 -1.27 12.01
CA GLU A 596 -23.74 -1.97 10.73
C GLU A 596 -22.54 -1.56 9.85
N ASP A 597 -22.14 -0.29 9.88
CA ASP A 597 -20.93 0.22 9.22
C ASP A 597 -19.65 -0.40 9.82
N LEU A 598 -19.55 -0.44 11.15
CA LEU A 598 -18.47 -1.12 11.84
C LEU A 598 -18.49 -2.64 11.57
N ARG A 599 -19.67 -3.28 11.59
CA ARG A 599 -19.86 -4.71 11.25
C ARG A 599 -19.32 -5.03 9.86
N ARG A 600 -19.74 -4.27 8.85
CA ARG A 600 -19.32 -4.44 7.44
C ARG A 600 -17.81 -4.27 7.29
N THR A 601 -17.23 -3.29 7.97
CA THR A 601 -15.80 -2.99 7.90
C THR A 601 -14.97 -4.08 8.59
N LEU A 602 -15.37 -4.55 9.78
CA LEU A 602 -14.76 -5.69 10.45
C LEU A 602 -14.82 -6.96 9.60
N TRP A 603 -15.95 -7.19 8.91
CA TRP A 603 -16.12 -8.32 7.99
C TRP A 603 -15.18 -8.26 6.78
N LYS A 604 -15.08 -7.10 6.10
CA LYS A 604 -14.06 -6.84 5.05
C LYS A 604 -12.63 -7.01 5.56
N SER A 605 -12.40 -6.81 6.87
CA SER A 605 -11.11 -6.96 7.54
C SER A 605 -10.86 -8.38 8.09
N TYR A 606 -11.70 -9.37 7.75
CA TYR A 606 -11.66 -10.76 8.23
C TYR A 606 -11.79 -10.93 9.77
N ARG A 607 -12.17 -9.87 10.50
CA ARG A 607 -12.43 -9.85 11.96
C ARG A 607 -13.82 -10.39 12.27
N TYR A 608 -14.06 -11.65 11.86
CA TYR A 608 -15.40 -12.27 11.81
C TYR A 608 -16.12 -12.36 13.18
N GLU A 609 -15.40 -12.65 14.26
CA GLU A 609 -15.98 -12.79 15.60
C GLU A 609 -16.52 -11.45 16.11
N GLU A 610 -15.78 -10.37 15.85
CA GLU A 610 -16.12 -9.00 16.24
C GLU A 610 -17.22 -8.42 15.34
N ALA A 611 -17.17 -8.68 14.03
CA ALA A 611 -18.28 -8.42 13.12
C ALA A 611 -19.56 -9.14 13.59
N GLY A 612 -19.45 -10.40 14.00
CA GLY A 612 -20.56 -11.16 14.58
C GLY A 612 -21.14 -10.53 15.85
N HIS A 613 -20.31 -9.91 16.71
CA HIS A 613 -20.78 -9.12 17.85
C HIS A 613 -21.51 -7.85 17.39
N GLN A 614 -20.91 -7.00 16.54
CA GLN A 614 -21.57 -5.76 16.09
C GLN A 614 -22.89 -6.03 15.33
N ALA A 615 -23.01 -7.16 14.63
CA ALA A 615 -24.26 -7.62 14.01
C ALA A 615 -25.39 -7.83 15.02
N ARG A 616 -25.09 -8.39 16.20
CA ARG A 616 -26.06 -8.57 17.29
C ARG A 616 -26.45 -7.21 17.90
N VAL A 617 -25.47 -6.30 18.06
CA VAL A 617 -25.74 -4.93 18.53
C VAL A 617 -26.63 -4.15 17.56
N ALA A 618 -26.35 -4.22 16.25
CA ALA A 618 -27.16 -3.54 15.22
C ALA A 618 -28.63 -4.02 15.24
N ARG A 619 -28.86 -5.33 15.32
CA ARG A 619 -30.21 -5.92 15.43
C ARG A 619 -30.94 -5.48 16.70
N ALA A 620 -30.25 -5.47 17.84
CA ALA A 620 -30.80 -5.02 19.12
C ALA A 620 -31.19 -3.53 19.11
N LEU A 621 -30.41 -2.70 18.41
CA LEU A 621 -30.70 -1.27 18.21
C LEU A 621 -31.86 -1.03 17.25
N ALA A 622 -31.95 -1.85 16.19
CA ALA A 622 -32.98 -1.75 15.17
C ALA A 622 -34.38 -2.24 15.63
N ALA A 623 -34.53 -2.68 16.88
CA ALA A 623 -35.78 -3.21 17.43
C ALA A 623 -36.82 -2.10 17.75
N GLN A 624 -37.20 -1.33 16.74
CA GLN A 624 -38.56 -0.81 16.63
C GLN A 624 -39.33 -1.69 15.64
N ASP A 625 -40.54 -2.08 16.03
CA ASP A 625 -41.46 -2.98 15.33
C ASP A 625 -40.91 -4.38 14.97
N VAL A 626 -41.03 -5.32 15.93
CA VAL A 626 -40.85 -6.75 15.69
C VAL A 626 -42.23 -7.36 15.45
N GLY A 627 -42.57 -7.64 14.19
CA GLY A 627 -43.84 -8.25 13.78
C GLY A 627 -43.98 -9.73 14.17
N ASP A 628 -44.47 -10.57 13.25
CA ASP A 628 -44.85 -11.98 13.50
C ASP A 628 -43.69 -12.97 13.78
N ALA A 629 -42.57 -12.50 14.34
CA ALA A 629 -41.47 -13.36 14.78
C ALA A 629 -41.92 -14.37 15.85
N SER A 630 -41.39 -15.58 15.84
CA SER A 630 -41.75 -16.62 16.81
C SER A 630 -41.31 -16.27 18.25
N PRO A 631 -41.89 -16.91 19.29
CA PRO A 631 -41.45 -16.71 20.67
C PRO A 631 -39.97 -17.07 20.91
N GLU A 632 -39.41 -18.04 20.18
CA GLU A 632 -38.00 -18.40 20.28
C GLU A 632 -37.08 -17.37 19.64
N GLU A 633 -37.47 -16.81 18.50
CA GLU A 633 -36.74 -15.71 17.84
C GLU A 633 -36.78 -14.44 18.70
N ARG A 634 -37.95 -14.10 19.26
CA ARG A 634 -38.07 -13.00 20.24
C ARG A 634 -37.22 -13.25 21.49
N GLY A 635 -37.22 -14.48 22.02
CA GLY A 635 -36.38 -14.86 23.16
C GLY A 635 -34.87 -14.84 22.86
N ARG A 636 -34.45 -15.19 21.64
CA ARG A 636 -33.06 -15.08 21.19
C ARG A 636 -32.67 -13.61 21.00
N ALA A 637 -33.49 -12.83 20.29
CA ALA A 637 -33.27 -11.39 20.07
C ALA A 637 -33.19 -10.63 21.39
N ALA A 638 -34.01 -10.95 22.39
CA ALA A 638 -33.94 -10.34 23.73
C ALA A 638 -32.59 -10.61 24.44
N ARG A 639 -32.05 -11.82 24.36
CA ARG A 639 -30.74 -12.17 24.94
C ARG A 639 -29.55 -11.62 24.14
N GLU A 640 -29.67 -11.54 22.82
CA GLU A 640 -28.68 -10.86 21.97
C GLU A 640 -28.70 -9.34 22.21
N ALA A 641 -29.87 -8.77 22.53
CA ALA A 641 -30.03 -7.38 22.96
C ALA A 641 -29.55 -7.13 24.39
N GLU A 642 -29.76 -8.03 25.34
CA GLU A 642 -29.20 -7.97 26.70
C GLU A 642 -27.69 -7.73 26.67
N ALA A 643 -26.95 -8.61 26.00
CA ALA A 643 -25.49 -8.50 25.87
C ALA A 643 -25.09 -7.21 25.15
N ALA A 644 -25.72 -6.92 24.00
CA ALA A 644 -25.45 -5.72 23.22
C ALA A 644 -25.71 -4.40 23.97
N LEU A 645 -26.74 -4.34 24.81
CA LEU A 645 -27.06 -3.17 25.63
C LEU A 645 -26.07 -3.00 26.79
N GLY A 646 -25.57 -4.11 27.36
CA GLY A 646 -24.46 -4.10 28.33
C GLY A 646 -23.15 -3.59 27.72
N ASP A 647 -22.73 -4.15 26.59
CA ASP A 647 -21.52 -3.73 25.87
C ASP A 647 -21.62 -2.27 25.40
N ALA A 648 -22.80 -1.82 24.96
CA ALA A 648 -23.06 -0.41 24.61
C ALA A 648 -23.12 0.53 25.83
N ALA A 649 -23.47 0.03 27.03
CA ALA A 649 -23.35 0.79 28.27
C ALA A 649 -21.88 0.93 28.68
N LEU A 650 -21.07 -0.12 28.57
CA LEU A 650 -19.63 -0.09 28.86
C LEU A 650 -18.92 0.94 27.97
N ALA A 651 -19.15 0.91 26.66
CA ALA A 651 -18.60 1.89 25.72
C ALA A 651 -19.00 3.35 26.02
N ARG A 652 -20.13 3.57 26.70
CA ARG A 652 -20.54 4.89 27.19
C ARG A 652 -19.86 5.29 28.49
N LEU A 653 -19.61 4.36 29.40
CA LEU A 653 -18.80 4.62 30.60
C LEU A 653 -17.37 4.99 30.24
N GLU A 654 -16.80 4.35 29.21
CA GLU A 654 -15.52 4.74 28.62
C GLU A 654 -15.54 6.14 27.99
N ALA A 655 -16.69 6.56 27.42
CA ALA A 655 -16.90 7.90 26.88
C ALA A 655 -17.27 8.97 27.94
N GLY A 656 -17.49 8.58 29.20
CA GLY A 656 -17.96 9.45 30.28
C GLY A 656 -19.45 9.81 30.24
N ASP A 657 -20.24 9.20 29.35
CA ASP A 657 -21.70 9.40 29.27
C ASP A 657 -22.43 8.53 30.30
N LEU A 658 -22.36 8.96 31.57
CA LEU A 658 -23.04 8.29 32.69
C LEU A 658 -24.57 8.21 32.46
N HIS A 659 -25.17 9.23 31.85
CA HIS A 659 -26.62 9.31 31.64
C HIS A 659 -27.10 8.30 30.61
N GLY A 660 -26.45 8.26 29.45
CA GLY A 660 -26.72 7.27 28.41
C GLY A 660 -26.34 5.85 28.86
N ALA A 661 -25.29 5.68 29.67
CA ALA A 661 -24.96 4.39 30.27
C ALA A 661 -26.07 3.91 31.22
N ARG A 662 -26.59 4.80 32.08
CA ARG A 662 -27.74 4.49 32.95
C ARG A 662 -28.95 4.06 32.13
N LEU A 663 -29.34 4.84 31.12
CA LEU A 663 -30.47 4.53 30.23
C LEU A 663 -30.30 3.19 29.49
N ARG A 664 -29.05 2.80 29.19
CA ARG A 664 -28.72 1.52 28.54
C ARG A 664 -28.81 0.33 29.50
N LEU A 665 -28.31 0.46 30.72
CA LEU A 665 -28.43 -0.55 31.78
C LEU A 665 -29.89 -0.75 32.22
N GLU A 666 -30.67 0.34 32.29
CA GLU A 666 -32.11 0.28 32.54
C GLU A 666 -32.87 -0.47 31.43
N ARG A 667 -32.54 -0.23 30.15
CA ARG A 667 -33.10 -0.98 29.02
C ARG A 667 -32.68 -2.46 29.03
N ALA A 668 -31.44 -2.77 29.39
CA ALA A 668 -30.95 -4.15 29.52
C ALA A 668 -31.68 -4.92 30.64
N LEU A 669 -31.93 -4.28 31.78
CA LEU A 669 -32.77 -4.84 32.86
C LEU A 669 -34.22 -5.03 32.43
N ALA A 670 -34.81 -4.05 31.72
CA ALA A 670 -36.18 -4.15 31.20
C ALA A 670 -36.37 -5.32 30.21
N ALA A 671 -35.30 -5.70 29.47
CA ALA A 671 -35.29 -6.85 28.56
C ALA A 671 -35.29 -8.23 29.27
N ARG A 672 -35.38 -8.28 30.61
CA ARG A 672 -35.35 -9.49 31.44
C ARG A 672 -34.05 -10.29 31.31
N ALA A 673 -32.94 -9.61 31.56
CA ALA A 673 -31.58 -10.14 31.47
C ALA A 673 -31.33 -11.41 32.31
N SER A 674 -30.54 -12.33 31.76
CA SER A 674 -29.91 -13.44 32.48
C SER A 674 -28.88 -12.97 33.53
N ASN A 675 -28.13 -11.91 33.24
CA ASN A 675 -27.14 -11.30 34.15
C ASN A 675 -27.69 -10.07 34.91
N ALA A 676 -28.99 -10.06 35.22
CA ALA A 676 -29.66 -8.91 35.85
C ALA A 676 -29.01 -8.41 37.15
N GLY A 677 -28.37 -9.28 37.94
CA GLY A 677 -27.64 -8.89 39.16
C GLY A 677 -26.48 -7.94 38.87
N ALA A 678 -25.53 -8.34 38.03
CA ALA A 678 -24.36 -7.54 37.67
C ALA A 678 -24.75 -6.24 36.92
N ILE A 679 -25.79 -6.28 36.09
CA ILE A 679 -26.33 -5.08 35.42
C ILE A 679 -26.97 -4.13 36.45
N GLY A 680 -27.63 -4.66 37.48
CA GLY A 680 -28.17 -3.90 38.60
C GLY A 680 -27.10 -3.24 39.48
N GLU A 681 -26.01 -3.96 39.78
CA GLU A 681 -24.85 -3.41 40.48
C GLU A 681 -24.19 -2.29 39.68
N LEU A 682 -23.94 -2.48 38.38
CA LEU A 682 -23.41 -1.45 37.50
C LEU A 682 -24.36 -0.24 37.44
N LEU A 683 -25.67 -0.47 37.31
CA LEU A 683 -26.67 0.59 37.30
C LEU A 683 -26.68 1.40 38.61
N ALA A 684 -26.52 0.75 39.76
CA ALA A 684 -26.41 1.42 41.05
C ALA A 684 -25.14 2.28 41.14
N LEU A 685 -23.99 1.77 40.66
CA LEU A 685 -22.74 2.53 40.60
C LEU A 685 -22.85 3.76 39.68
N VAL A 686 -23.49 3.62 38.52
CA VAL A 686 -23.69 4.73 37.56
C VAL A 686 -24.65 5.79 38.10
N ARG A 687 -25.77 5.40 38.69
CA ARG A 687 -26.69 6.33 39.40
C ARG A 687 -25.98 7.07 40.53
N ALA A 688 -25.16 6.36 41.30
CA ALA A 688 -24.35 6.95 42.36
C ALA A 688 -23.16 7.77 41.83
N ALA A 689 -22.85 7.73 40.53
CA ALA A 689 -21.89 8.63 39.88
C ALA A 689 -22.60 9.89 39.37
N GLU A 690 -23.73 9.78 38.65
CA GLU A 690 -24.57 10.94 38.25
C GLU A 690 -24.93 11.84 39.45
N GLN A 691 -25.17 11.25 40.63
CA GLN A 691 -25.46 11.99 41.87
C GLN A 691 -24.25 12.70 42.50
N ARG A 692 -23.02 12.42 42.04
CA ARG A 692 -21.77 13.02 42.57
C ARG A 692 -21.06 13.97 41.60
N GLY A 693 -21.40 13.93 40.30
CA GLY A 693 -20.78 14.74 39.25
C GLY A 693 -19.47 14.14 38.74
#